data_AF-A0A6H0XRX2-F1
#
_entry.id   AF-A0A6H0XRX2-F1
#
_cell.length_a   1.000
_cell.length_b   1.000
_cell.length_c   1.000
_cell.angle_alpha   90.00
_cell.angle_beta   90.00
_cell.angle_gamma   90.00
#
_symmetry.space_group_name_H-M   'P 1'
#
loop_
_entity.id
_entity.type
_entity.pdbx_description
1 polymer ?
#
loop_
_entity_poly.entity_id
_entity_poly.type
_entity_poly.pdbx_seq_one_letter_code
_entity_poly.pdbx_strand_id
1 'polypeptide(L)'
;MELISFLLAIVAFSSFVHAQQYMGDFINNSLPIVPGAEITFFRIPDPAGKNKNLTLINYYSHGTDGNRIVESKIQRAIIVIHGLNRDPGTYESNALSALYQITNPDISFDTVAVIAPYFPNGDDKNVGYPWNAGAAAGLGSYTNALVWPGSQWSAGGNAQYPNAQKGTISSYYVLDTLIKYFDDKTLFPNVKQIVVAGHSLGAQTVQRYAAIGKQLNTKSPISYWVANPNSYVWMNTTRPFDTSSCPTYDTYREGYTNFTTYPMTYATDLVAQGRAAILSNFNSKAVAYARGLLDLGDDSSSCAPFTTGGNRNERFFNFIKTFPPSCTNPSGTNCDTIDLINVGHDSGQMMASPAGQARLFLDNFYGNGSRAYDFGYPRQQIGDDPFPDPAQNGSITVVNNGTYAGNMTYFGCWSDQDPASLPYFAYDNSSNTIEVCTATCNSLGYSIAGVEYSSQCFCGNTLTYKAQQVIDSSCNFQCSGNTNETCGGFSRMSVFSRGTPAQYTPPKNLAAVGPYQYSSCVLEVPGRALTAAATTSDSLTVESCAAFCSGYKYFATEYKSECYCGDVLQSGANVTSSGDCGLTCSGNPLEICGGANRLSLYTLGSGSSVPATSSTISISTIKTTSSATPSASPVVCPASNNTIVGSNGGYWLVECQLDHYGGDMGYVAVTSLQACIDACATTQGCIDVSLSGTACYMKNALGQGNINTGVNGARYIGNVSTTLSSAISSTSAIVTSTTSSTSFAVLSSSTPISSSAVMISTGTSSISISATAAPTPISCPSANSTIDNAFNQKTFLIECGIDHYAGDMGMVYVSDFLGCINACANATGCVDVSLSGQACYLKNSVGGPNNNGVWGARLVTVTSSASSISTTVTTIPVLSTSSITTSSTASTSSKMITTSTASSTSTTTSSTIATIVTSSTAAATSSLTITTSSATSTTVVTTTTSAAYSSVSGYAYPTLTSGFQYVGCYTDGGTRAFTYSNGSSSSTTPQGCAQTCRALGYRYAGTEYSSECWCDNYLTSAKASDTDCANTCSGDAKQNCGGGYRLSVTQDINWKQTLFTRQKYSSWNVVGCYQDNVNSRVLGSVVTVVGGNSNTTIANCLTACAASGYKYCGAEYASECYGSSTAPTTSVLSGDPLAAGCNYACAANSTEACGGSSKITIYINNGTVV
;
A
#
# COMPACT_ATOMS: atom_id res chain seq x y z
N MET A 1 18.09 55.02 -21.94
CA MET A 1 18.70 53.69 -21.71
C MET A 1 19.36 53.64 -20.34
N GLU A 2 20.36 54.48 -20.06
CA GLU A 2 21.15 54.44 -18.80
C GLU A 2 20.31 54.39 -17.50
N LEU A 3 19.22 55.16 -17.40
CA LEU A 3 18.32 55.11 -16.23
C LEU A 3 17.78 53.71 -15.91
N ILE A 4 17.52 52.90 -16.95
CA ILE A 4 17.03 51.51 -16.80
C ILE A 4 18.16 50.61 -16.30
N SER A 5 19.37 50.75 -16.87
CA SER A 5 20.57 50.04 -16.39
C SER A 5 20.93 50.41 -14.95
N PHE A 6 20.72 51.66 -14.54
CA PHE A 6 20.99 52.13 -13.18
C PHE A 6 19.96 51.56 -12.17
N LEU A 7 18.66 51.50 -12.54
CA LEU A 7 17.67 50.80 -11.72
C LEU A 7 17.96 49.29 -11.62
N LEU A 8 18.30 48.63 -12.74
CA LEU A 8 18.69 47.21 -12.74
C LEU A 8 19.92 46.94 -11.86
N ALA A 9 20.92 47.83 -11.89
CA ALA A 9 22.09 47.72 -11.01
C ALA A 9 21.73 47.90 -9.53
N ILE A 10 20.85 48.86 -9.18
CA ILE A 10 20.39 49.06 -7.80
C ILE A 10 19.56 47.86 -7.31
N VAL A 11 18.68 47.30 -8.15
CA VAL A 11 17.92 46.08 -7.82
C VAL A 11 18.88 44.89 -7.65
N ALA A 12 19.82 44.67 -8.56
CA ALA A 12 20.79 43.59 -8.43
C ALA A 12 21.65 43.70 -7.16
N PHE A 13 22.11 44.91 -6.81
CA PHE A 13 22.85 45.16 -5.56
C PHE A 13 21.99 44.92 -4.31
N SER A 14 20.73 45.36 -4.30
CA SER A 14 19.86 45.14 -3.14
C SER A 14 19.47 43.67 -2.99
N SER A 15 19.19 42.95 -4.09
CA SER A 15 19.01 41.48 -4.06
C SER A 15 20.27 40.77 -3.55
N PHE A 16 21.47 41.12 -4.01
CA PHE A 16 22.74 40.54 -3.51
C PHE A 16 22.93 40.73 -2.00
N VAL A 17 22.65 41.93 -1.47
CA VAL A 17 22.76 42.22 -0.03
C VAL A 17 21.73 41.42 0.78
N HIS A 18 20.50 41.26 0.29
CA HIS A 18 19.48 40.44 0.95
C HIS A 18 19.77 38.93 0.81
N ALA A 19 20.43 38.47 -0.24
CA ALA A 19 20.85 37.08 -0.38
C ALA A 19 22.01 36.76 0.59
N GLN A 20 22.99 37.67 0.70
CA GLN A 20 24.08 37.57 1.68
C GLN A 20 23.61 37.59 3.13
N GLN A 21 22.43 38.17 3.45
CA GLN A 21 21.91 38.16 4.82
C GLN A 21 21.70 36.72 5.36
N TYR A 22 21.44 35.76 4.45
CA TYR A 22 21.23 34.34 4.71
C TYR A 22 22.50 33.47 4.56
N MET A 23 23.66 34.06 4.28
CA MET A 23 24.92 33.30 4.21
C MET A 23 25.40 32.93 5.62
N GLY A 24 25.53 31.62 5.86
CA GLY A 24 26.08 31.07 7.10
C GLY A 24 27.61 31.01 7.12
N ASP A 25 28.17 30.53 8.22
CA ASP A 25 29.61 30.23 8.32
C ASP A 25 29.93 28.96 7.52
N PHE A 26 31.07 28.92 6.82
CA PHE A 26 31.51 27.70 6.14
C PHE A 26 31.76 26.56 7.14
N ILE A 27 31.07 25.42 6.96
CA ILE A 27 31.27 24.21 7.78
C ILE A 27 32.03 23.17 6.96
N ASN A 28 33.28 22.89 7.35
CA ASN A 28 34.07 21.84 6.72
C ASN A 28 33.39 20.47 6.88
N ASN A 29 33.14 19.79 5.77
CA ASN A 29 32.38 18.54 5.71
C ASN A 29 32.89 17.68 4.54
N SER A 30 32.50 16.40 4.53
CA SER A 30 32.85 15.41 3.51
C SER A 30 31.60 14.83 2.85
N LEU A 31 30.56 15.64 2.67
CA LEU A 31 29.30 15.21 2.06
C LEU A 31 29.48 14.98 0.53
N PRO A 32 28.75 14.03 -0.08
CA PRO A 32 28.94 13.66 -1.48
C PRO A 32 28.52 14.78 -2.44
N ILE A 33 29.24 14.96 -3.54
CA ILE A 33 28.86 15.92 -4.59
C ILE A 33 27.65 15.38 -5.36
N VAL A 34 26.62 16.20 -5.52
CA VAL A 34 25.42 15.89 -6.33
C VAL A 34 25.51 16.64 -7.66
N PRO A 35 25.52 15.95 -8.82
CA PRO A 35 25.49 16.62 -10.12
C PRO A 35 24.22 17.48 -10.25
N GLY A 36 24.39 18.77 -10.56
CA GLY A 36 23.27 19.72 -10.65
C GLY A 36 22.87 20.38 -9.32
N ALA A 37 23.68 20.26 -8.26
CA ALA A 37 23.50 21.01 -7.01
C ALA A 37 24.84 21.35 -6.33
N GLU A 38 24.80 22.33 -5.43
CA GLU A 38 25.92 22.70 -4.54
C GLU A 38 25.57 22.48 -3.07
N ILE A 39 26.59 22.33 -2.22
CA ILE A 39 26.44 22.33 -0.77
C ILE A 39 26.47 23.78 -0.27
N THR A 40 25.38 24.24 0.35
CA THR A 40 25.19 25.62 0.79
C THR A 40 25.13 25.75 2.31
N PHE A 41 25.69 26.86 2.82
CA PHE A 41 25.75 27.20 4.24
C PHE A 41 24.73 28.30 4.52
N PHE A 42 23.64 27.94 5.20
CA PHE A 42 22.45 28.75 5.32
C PHE A 42 22.26 29.24 6.76
N ARG A 43 22.17 30.55 6.92
CA ARG A 43 22.12 31.21 8.22
C ARG A 43 20.73 31.07 8.84
N ILE A 44 20.68 30.54 10.05
CA ILE A 44 19.49 30.47 10.89
C ILE A 44 19.59 31.55 11.97
N PRO A 45 18.65 32.50 12.09
CA PRO A 45 18.64 33.44 13.21
C PRO A 45 18.40 32.70 14.54
N ASP A 46 19.12 33.05 15.61
CA ASP A 46 18.77 32.59 16.96
C ASP A 46 17.56 33.38 17.48
N PRO A 47 16.41 32.74 17.82
CA PRO A 47 15.27 33.42 18.44
C PRO A 47 15.62 34.10 19.76
N ALA A 48 16.65 33.63 20.47
CA ALA A 48 17.16 34.23 21.71
C ALA A 48 18.23 35.31 21.47
N GLY A 49 18.65 35.54 20.22
CA GLY A 49 19.63 36.57 19.85
C GLY A 49 21.05 36.36 20.37
N LYS A 50 21.38 35.20 20.94
CA LYS A 50 22.67 34.90 21.58
C LYS A 50 23.76 34.57 20.57
N ASN A 51 23.41 33.99 19.43
CA ASN A 51 24.31 33.73 18.32
C ASN A 51 23.71 34.23 17.00
N LYS A 52 24.53 34.92 16.19
CA LYS A 52 24.10 35.51 14.92
C LYS A 52 24.53 34.72 13.69
N ASN A 53 25.26 33.61 13.86
CA ASN A 53 25.92 32.88 12.76
C ASN A 53 25.59 31.37 12.74
N LEU A 54 24.55 30.93 13.45
CA LEU A 54 24.09 29.53 13.40
C LEU A 54 23.84 29.11 11.94
N THR A 55 24.33 27.93 11.59
CA THR A 55 24.39 27.49 10.20
C THR A 55 23.74 26.12 10.02
N LEU A 56 22.83 26.05 9.05
CA LEU A 56 22.30 24.83 8.46
C LEU A 56 23.10 24.50 7.20
N ILE A 57 23.41 23.23 6.97
CA ILE A 57 23.99 22.75 5.71
C ILE A 57 22.83 22.24 4.84
N ASN A 58 22.86 22.51 3.54
CA ASN A 58 21.82 22.09 2.60
C ASN A 58 22.46 21.71 1.27
N TYR A 59 21.78 20.92 0.45
CA TYR A 59 21.99 20.97 -1.00
C TYR A 59 21.08 22.03 -1.61
N TYR A 60 21.50 22.67 -2.69
CA TYR A 60 20.70 23.64 -3.44
C TYR A 60 20.91 23.44 -4.94
N SER A 61 19.82 23.33 -5.69
CA SER A 61 19.82 23.07 -7.13
C SER A 61 20.49 24.16 -7.97
N HIS A 62 21.22 23.74 -9.00
CA HIS A 62 21.75 24.62 -10.04
C HIS A 62 20.73 24.86 -11.17
N GLY A 63 20.92 25.96 -11.90
CA GLY A 63 20.26 26.23 -13.17
C GLY A 63 20.85 25.41 -14.33
N THR A 64 20.28 25.59 -15.51
CA THR A 64 20.71 24.93 -16.76
C THR A 64 22.12 25.31 -17.21
N ASP A 65 22.68 26.40 -16.68
CA ASP A 65 24.06 26.85 -16.90
C ASP A 65 25.08 26.22 -15.94
N GLY A 66 24.62 25.43 -14.96
CA GLY A 66 25.45 24.80 -13.94
C GLY A 66 25.85 25.71 -12.78
N ASN A 67 25.27 26.90 -12.64
CA ASN A 67 25.47 27.81 -11.51
C ASN A 67 24.23 27.87 -10.60
N ARG A 68 24.29 28.59 -9.47
CA ARG A 68 23.09 28.86 -8.66
C ARG A 68 22.01 29.58 -9.49
N ILE A 69 20.77 29.13 -9.35
CA ILE A 69 19.62 29.71 -10.05
C ILE A 69 19.44 31.18 -9.65
N VAL A 70 19.31 32.07 -10.64
CA VAL A 70 19.03 33.49 -10.43
C VAL A 70 17.66 33.66 -9.79
N GLU A 71 17.59 34.35 -8.64
CA GLU A 71 16.42 34.34 -7.74
C GLU A 71 15.15 34.90 -8.40
N SER A 72 15.30 35.79 -9.38
CA SER A 72 14.20 36.36 -10.16
C SER A 72 13.62 35.43 -11.23
N LYS A 73 14.30 34.34 -11.62
CA LYS A 73 13.75 33.31 -12.52
C LYS A 73 12.84 32.32 -11.79
N ILE A 74 13.07 32.11 -10.49
CA ILE A 74 12.42 31.05 -9.71
C ILE A 74 10.92 31.36 -9.55
N GLN A 75 10.09 30.41 -9.99
CA GLN A 75 8.63 30.42 -9.84
C GLN A 75 8.16 29.41 -8.79
N ARG A 76 8.97 28.39 -8.48
CA ARG A 76 8.68 27.36 -7.48
C ARG A 76 9.90 27.07 -6.61
N ALA A 77 9.68 26.92 -5.30
CA ALA A 77 10.66 26.41 -4.36
C ALA A 77 10.18 25.09 -3.75
N ILE A 78 11.07 24.11 -3.61
CA ILE A 78 10.77 22.77 -3.06
C ILE A 78 11.80 22.44 -1.98
N ILE A 79 11.34 22.34 -0.74
CA ILE A 79 12.14 21.97 0.43
C ILE A 79 11.97 20.46 0.64
N VAL A 80 13.02 19.66 0.37
CA VAL A 80 12.94 18.19 0.35
C VAL A 80 13.62 17.59 1.59
N ILE A 81 12.83 17.07 2.53
CA ILE A 81 13.31 16.49 3.79
C ILE A 81 13.67 15.01 3.60
N HIS A 82 14.92 14.67 3.96
CA HIS A 82 15.51 13.34 3.84
C HIS A 82 14.92 12.28 4.78
N GLY A 83 15.22 11.01 4.50
CA GLY A 83 14.78 9.86 5.29
C GLY A 83 15.61 9.61 6.56
N LEU A 84 15.48 8.38 7.09
CA LEU A 84 16.20 7.90 8.29
C LEU A 84 17.73 7.93 8.13
N ASN A 85 18.21 7.69 6.91
CA ASN A 85 19.62 7.61 6.55
C ASN A 85 20.34 8.97 6.58
N ARG A 86 19.59 10.09 6.70
CA ARG A 86 20.11 11.47 6.71
C ARG A 86 20.98 11.79 5.49
N ASP A 87 20.43 11.46 4.33
CA ASP A 87 21.08 11.49 3.03
C ASP A 87 20.45 12.55 2.08
N PRO A 88 20.50 13.85 2.43
CA PRO A 88 19.87 14.90 1.62
C PRO A 88 20.40 14.97 0.19
N GLY A 89 21.64 14.56 -0.07
CA GLY A 89 22.18 14.50 -1.43
C GLY A 89 21.43 13.48 -2.33
N THR A 90 21.00 12.35 -1.77
CA THR A 90 20.14 11.39 -2.47
C THR A 90 18.77 12.00 -2.78
N TYR A 91 18.20 12.74 -1.81
CA TYR A 91 16.87 13.34 -1.93
C TYR A 91 16.87 14.53 -2.91
N GLU A 92 17.93 15.33 -2.93
CA GLU A 92 18.19 16.35 -3.96
C GLU A 92 18.30 15.68 -5.33
N SER A 93 19.16 14.65 -5.48
CA SER A 93 19.34 13.95 -6.75
C SER A 93 18.05 13.30 -7.27
N ASN A 94 17.23 12.73 -6.39
CA ASN A 94 15.93 12.15 -6.73
C ASN A 94 14.92 13.22 -7.19
N ALA A 95 14.88 14.37 -6.52
CA ALA A 95 14.04 15.49 -6.93
C ALA A 95 14.49 16.11 -8.26
N LEU A 96 15.80 16.28 -8.49
CA LEU A 96 16.37 16.75 -9.76
C LEU A 96 16.13 15.75 -10.90
N SER A 97 16.21 14.45 -10.62
CA SER A 97 15.88 13.36 -11.57
C SER A 97 14.40 13.35 -11.94
N ALA A 98 13.49 13.63 -10.99
CA ALA A 98 12.07 13.80 -11.26
C ALA A 98 11.77 15.10 -12.04
N LEU A 99 12.46 16.20 -11.73
CA LEU A 99 12.38 17.47 -12.48
C LEU A 99 12.84 17.31 -13.94
N TYR A 100 13.90 16.53 -14.19
CA TYR A 100 14.40 16.22 -15.54
C TYR A 100 13.35 15.51 -16.43
N GLN A 101 12.37 14.81 -15.82
CA GLN A 101 11.33 14.08 -16.53
C GLN A 101 10.11 14.96 -16.88
N ILE A 102 10.06 16.21 -16.41
CA ILE A 102 8.97 17.15 -16.71
C ILE A 102 9.06 17.62 -18.16
N THR A 103 7.97 17.45 -18.92
CA THR A 103 7.87 17.82 -20.33
C THR A 103 7.27 19.20 -20.59
N ASN A 104 6.82 19.91 -19.55
CA ASN A 104 6.32 21.28 -19.65
C ASN A 104 7.51 22.26 -19.79
N PRO A 105 7.64 23.02 -20.90
CA PRO A 105 8.80 23.89 -21.16
C PRO A 105 8.93 25.08 -20.20
N ASP A 106 7.87 25.48 -19.48
CA ASP A 106 7.95 26.54 -18.47
C ASP A 106 8.62 26.08 -17.16
N ILE A 107 8.72 24.76 -16.97
CA ILE A 107 9.16 24.10 -15.73
C ILE A 107 10.52 23.45 -15.99
N SER A 108 11.56 23.99 -15.35
CA SER A 108 12.96 23.60 -15.59
C SER A 108 13.83 23.89 -14.38
N PHE A 109 15.08 23.46 -14.43
CA PHE A 109 16.14 23.85 -13.48
C PHE A 109 16.33 25.37 -13.36
N ASP A 110 15.92 26.16 -14.36
CA ASP A 110 15.97 27.62 -14.30
C ASP A 110 14.78 28.24 -13.55
N THR A 111 13.65 27.53 -13.40
CA THR A 111 12.39 28.06 -12.86
C THR A 111 11.90 27.35 -11.59
N VAL A 112 12.47 26.19 -11.26
CA VAL A 112 12.24 25.43 -10.02
C VAL A 112 13.55 25.37 -9.24
N ALA A 113 13.54 25.88 -8.00
CA ALA A 113 14.61 25.65 -7.04
C ALA A 113 14.26 24.49 -6.10
N VAL A 114 15.19 23.55 -5.97
CA VAL A 114 15.16 22.47 -4.98
C VAL A 114 16.19 22.79 -3.89
N ILE A 115 15.85 22.45 -2.65
CA ILE A 115 16.76 22.51 -1.51
C ILE A 115 16.52 21.32 -0.59
N ALA A 116 17.53 20.48 -0.39
CA ALA A 116 17.50 19.40 0.59
C ALA A 116 18.24 19.82 1.89
N PRO A 117 17.51 20.31 2.93
CA PRO A 117 18.13 20.66 4.20
C PRO A 117 18.67 19.43 4.93
N TYR A 118 19.88 19.55 5.48
CA TYR A 118 20.51 18.51 6.26
C TYR A 118 20.25 18.70 7.76
N PHE A 119 19.69 17.68 8.40
CA PHE A 119 19.51 17.60 9.85
C PHE A 119 20.49 16.58 10.46
N PRO A 120 21.80 16.92 10.56
CA PRO A 120 22.80 16.00 11.07
C PRO A 120 22.60 15.69 12.55
N ASN A 121 23.07 14.52 12.97
CA ASN A 121 22.98 14.02 14.33
C ASN A 121 24.36 13.61 14.89
N GLY A 122 24.37 12.87 16.01
CA GLY A 122 25.59 12.42 16.67
C GLY A 122 26.40 11.33 15.94
N ASP A 123 25.89 10.72 14.88
CA ASP A 123 26.60 9.73 14.08
C ASP A 123 27.44 10.43 12.99
N ASP A 124 26.98 11.59 12.51
CA ASP A 124 27.48 12.30 11.33
C ASP A 124 28.77 13.12 11.59
N LYS A 125 29.49 12.79 12.67
CA LYS A 125 30.74 13.43 13.11
C LYS A 125 31.84 13.25 12.06
N ASN A 126 32.56 14.31 11.74
CA ASN A 126 33.60 14.40 10.71
C ASN A 126 33.13 14.12 9.26
N VAL A 127 31.89 13.66 9.06
CA VAL A 127 31.25 13.57 7.74
C VAL A 127 30.44 14.83 7.46
N GLY A 128 29.42 15.12 8.29
CA GLY A 128 28.57 16.30 8.14
C GLY A 128 29.14 17.57 8.78
N TYR A 129 29.91 17.44 9.87
CA TYR A 129 30.49 18.59 10.59
C TYR A 129 31.75 18.17 11.39
N PRO A 130 32.70 19.09 11.69
CA PRO A 130 33.93 18.75 12.39
C PRO A 130 33.70 18.36 13.85
N TRP A 131 34.40 17.33 14.33
CA TRP A 131 34.30 16.81 15.70
C TRP A 131 35.66 16.66 16.38
N ASN A 132 35.83 17.32 17.53
CA ASN A 132 37.00 17.20 18.39
C ASN A 132 36.84 16.03 19.38
N ALA A 133 37.54 14.92 19.11
CA ALA A 133 37.56 13.76 20.00
C ALA A 133 38.39 14.05 21.26
N GLY A 134 37.80 13.86 22.44
CA GLY A 134 38.43 14.17 23.74
C GLY A 134 38.10 15.55 24.30
N ALA A 135 37.34 16.39 23.58
CA ALA A 135 36.74 17.59 24.14
C ALA A 135 35.75 17.24 25.28
N ALA A 136 35.56 18.16 26.23
CA ALA A 136 34.61 17.98 27.33
C ALA A 136 33.16 17.78 26.81
N ALA A 137 32.32 17.13 27.62
CA ALA A 137 30.95 16.82 27.23
C ALA A 137 30.16 18.07 26.79
N GLY A 138 29.65 18.06 25.57
CA GLY A 138 28.98 19.21 24.96
C GLY A 138 29.90 20.21 24.24
N LEU A 139 31.21 19.97 24.14
CA LEU A 139 32.16 20.81 23.37
C LEU A 139 32.81 20.08 22.18
N GLY A 140 32.29 18.91 21.79
CA GLY A 140 32.83 18.12 20.69
C GLY A 140 32.60 18.74 19.30
N SER A 141 31.46 19.40 19.07
CA SER A 141 31.32 20.34 17.94
C SER A 141 31.69 21.74 18.40
N TYR A 142 32.61 22.36 17.67
CA TYR A 142 33.15 23.71 17.93
C TYR A 142 32.82 24.70 16.80
N THR A 143 32.00 24.28 15.82
CA THR A 143 31.53 25.13 14.71
C THR A 143 30.13 25.67 15.00
N ASN A 144 29.65 26.62 14.19
CA ASN A 144 28.27 27.11 14.27
C ASN A 144 27.23 26.20 13.59
N ALA A 145 27.59 24.97 13.20
CA ALA A 145 26.68 23.99 12.62
C ALA A 145 25.57 23.57 13.61
N LEU A 146 24.32 23.61 13.14
CA LEU A 146 23.18 23.03 13.86
C LEU A 146 23.22 21.50 13.76
N VAL A 147 23.17 20.82 14.90
CA VAL A 147 23.19 19.35 15.00
C VAL A 147 22.19 18.88 16.04
N TRP A 148 21.43 17.84 15.76
CA TRP A 148 20.35 17.33 16.60
C TRP A 148 20.71 16.05 17.39
N PRO A 149 20.04 15.77 18.51
CA PRO A 149 20.20 14.52 19.25
C PRO A 149 19.43 13.38 18.56
N GLY A 150 20.16 12.43 17.96
CA GLY A 150 19.57 11.29 17.23
C GLY A 150 18.57 11.75 16.16
N SER A 151 17.44 11.06 16.07
CA SER A 151 16.37 11.38 15.10
C SER A 151 15.37 12.44 15.60
N GLN A 152 15.65 13.18 16.68
CA GLN A 152 14.68 14.13 17.27
C GLN A 152 14.33 15.32 16.35
N TRP A 153 15.16 15.62 15.34
CA TRP A 153 14.83 16.58 14.28
C TRP A 153 13.53 16.21 13.55
N SER A 154 13.23 14.91 13.39
CA SER A 154 12.03 14.40 12.70
C SER A 154 10.71 14.61 13.45
N ALA A 155 10.78 15.24 14.62
CA ALA A 155 9.65 15.62 15.44
C ALA A 155 9.83 17.02 16.06
N GLY A 156 10.58 17.92 15.40
CA GLY A 156 10.69 19.31 15.82
C GLY A 156 11.59 19.53 17.04
N GLY A 157 12.33 18.50 17.48
CA GLY A 157 13.25 18.60 18.61
C GLY A 157 14.33 19.65 18.42
N ASN A 158 14.89 20.11 19.54
CA ASN A 158 15.87 21.19 19.56
C ASN A 158 17.29 20.70 19.25
N ALA A 159 18.08 21.54 18.60
CA ALA A 159 19.49 21.28 18.35
C ALA A 159 20.28 21.17 19.66
N GLN A 160 21.24 20.23 19.68
CA GLN A 160 22.20 20.03 20.78
C GLN A 160 23.49 20.82 20.58
N TYR A 161 23.85 21.16 19.33
CA TYR A 161 24.97 22.02 18.99
C TYR A 161 24.51 23.20 18.11
N PRO A 162 25.17 24.38 18.21
CA PRO A 162 26.26 24.72 19.12
C PRO A 162 25.79 24.77 20.58
N ASN A 163 26.62 24.32 21.53
CA ASN A 163 26.15 24.06 22.90
C ASN A 163 25.71 25.32 23.68
N ALA A 164 26.17 26.51 23.26
CA ALA A 164 25.67 27.79 23.79
C ALA A 164 24.22 28.12 23.37
N GLN A 165 23.69 27.43 22.35
CA GLN A 165 22.31 27.50 21.85
C GLN A 165 21.58 26.14 22.01
N LYS A 166 22.16 25.22 22.78
CA LYS A 166 21.53 23.92 23.10
C LYS A 166 20.14 24.14 23.68
N GLY A 167 19.14 23.55 23.03
CA GLY A 167 17.76 23.66 23.48
C GLY A 167 17.01 24.94 23.09
N THR A 168 17.57 25.85 22.26
CA THR A 168 16.80 27.01 21.75
C THR A 168 16.23 26.80 20.34
N ILE A 169 16.96 26.11 19.45
CA ILE A 169 16.65 26.02 18.02
C ILE A 169 15.93 24.71 17.68
N SER A 170 14.61 24.77 17.46
CA SER A 170 13.82 23.66 16.91
C SER A 170 14.12 23.47 15.41
N SER A 171 14.12 22.21 14.95
CA SER A 171 14.12 21.89 13.51
C SER A 171 12.88 22.44 12.77
N TYR A 172 11.75 22.65 13.44
CA TYR A 172 10.58 23.31 12.83
C TYR A 172 10.75 24.83 12.73
N TYR A 173 11.54 25.45 13.61
CA TYR A 173 11.95 26.85 13.43
C TYR A 173 12.91 27.01 12.23
N VAL A 174 13.71 25.99 11.94
CA VAL A 174 14.52 25.95 10.71
C VAL A 174 13.62 25.90 9.47
N LEU A 175 12.57 25.07 9.46
CA LEU A 175 11.58 25.05 8.37
C LEU A 175 10.85 26.39 8.24
N ASP A 176 10.41 27.02 9.34
CA ASP A 176 9.85 28.39 9.32
C ASP A 176 10.79 29.40 8.64
N THR A 177 12.10 29.25 8.85
CA THR A 177 13.13 30.15 8.31
C THR A 177 13.32 29.93 6.81
N LEU A 178 13.42 28.69 6.35
CA LEU A 178 13.55 28.35 4.92
C LEU A 178 12.31 28.74 4.11
N ILE A 179 11.11 28.54 4.66
CA ILE A 179 9.86 28.97 4.00
C ILE A 179 9.81 30.49 3.88
N LYS A 180 10.20 31.24 4.93
CA LYS A 180 10.24 32.71 4.89
C LYS A 180 11.29 33.26 3.92
N TYR A 181 12.38 32.54 3.68
CA TYR A 181 13.36 32.89 2.66
C TYR A 181 12.75 32.89 1.26
N PHE A 182 12.13 31.79 0.81
CA PHE A 182 11.49 31.72 -0.52
C PHE A 182 10.22 32.58 -0.66
N ASP A 183 9.60 32.98 0.45
CA ASP A 183 8.48 33.91 0.43
C ASP A 183 8.90 35.39 0.28
N ASP A 184 10.17 35.73 0.52
CA ASP A 184 10.66 37.09 0.41
C ASP A 184 10.65 37.58 -1.04
N LYS A 185 9.59 38.31 -1.41
CA LYS A 185 9.41 38.91 -2.75
C LYS A 185 10.41 40.02 -3.10
N THR A 186 11.32 40.40 -2.21
CA THR A 186 12.49 41.24 -2.57
C THR A 186 13.63 40.42 -3.16
N LEU A 187 13.69 39.12 -2.85
CA LEU A 187 14.61 38.14 -3.42
C LEU A 187 13.97 37.33 -4.54
N PHE A 188 12.81 36.74 -4.25
CA PHE A 188 12.07 35.81 -5.12
C PHE A 188 10.74 36.43 -5.58
N PRO A 189 10.75 37.51 -6.40
CA PRO A 189 9.54 38.21 -6.81
C PRO A 189 8.56 37.32 -7.57
N ASN A 190 9.06 36.27 -8.23
CA ASN A 190 8.27 35.40 -9.10
C ASN A 190 7.78 34.09 -8.46
N VAL A 191 8.25 33.70 -7.27
CA VAL A 191 7.77 32.47 -6.59
C VAL A 191 6.25 32.52 -6.38
N LYS A 192 5.54 31.51 -6.88
CA LYS A 192 4.08 31.34 -6.81
C LYS A 192 3.63 30.32 -5.77
N GLN A 193 4.49 29.37 -5.40
CA GLN A 193 4.23 28.39 -4.34
C GLN A 193 5.53 27.85 -3.75
N ILE A 194 5.48 27.48 -2.47
CA ILE A 194 6.52 26.75 -1.77
C ILE A 194 5.98 25.35 -1.45
N VAL A 195 6.73 24.30 -1.81
CA VAL A 195 6.38 22.91 -1.50
C VAL A 195 7.31 22.41 -0.39
N VAL A 196 6.76 21.83 0.67
CA VAL A 196 7.52 21.17 1.74
C VAL A 196 7.30 19.67 1.62
N ALA A 197 8.28 18.97 1.08
CA ALA A 197 8.19 17.58 0.66
C ALA A 197 9.02 16.66 1.56
N GLY A 198 8.58 15.41 1.73
CA GLY A 198 9.38 14.41 2.43
C GLY A 198 8.88 12.99 2.17
N HIS A 199 9.81 12.03 2.22
CA HIS A 199 9.52 10.59 2.16
C HIS A 199 10.01 9.89 3.45
N SER A 200 9.38 8.78 3.85
CA SER A 200 9.80 8.00 5.03
C SER A 200 9.83 8.84 6.32
N LEU A 201 10.93 8.86 7.07
CA LEU A 201 11.12 9.75 8.23
C LEU A 201 10.95 11.24 7.87
N GLY A 202 11.32 11.65 6.65
CA GLY A 202 11.05 12.98 6.12
C GLY A 202 9.55 13.26 6.02
N ALA A 203 8.76 12.31 5.53
CA ALA A 203 7.30 12.43 5.50
C ALA A 203 6.68 12.55 6.91
N GLN A 204 7.18 11.80 7.89
CA GLN A 204 6.76 11.97 9.28
C GLN A 204 7.07 13.40 9.78
N THR A 205 8.23 13.94 9.40
CA THR A 205 8.64 15.31 9.73
C THR A 205 7.69 16.33 9.10
N VAL A 206 7.34 16.16 7.82
CA VAL A 206 6.37 17.01 7.11
C VAL A 206 4.97 16.92 7.71
N GLN A 207 4.46 15.72 8.02
CA GLN A 207 3.11 15.57 8.60
C GLN A 207 3.02 16.16 10.02
N ARG A 208 4.03 15.94 10.86
CA ARG A 208 4.10 16.56 12.20
C ARG A 208 4.28 18.08 12.12
N TYR A 209 5.05 18.58 11.17
CA TYR A 209 5.20 20.03 10.92
C TYR A 209 3.93 20.65 10.31
N ALA A 210 3.15 19.91 9.52
CA ALA A 210 1.81 20.34 9.13
C ALA A 210 0.92 20.48 10.37
N ALA A 211 0.90 19.49 11.28
CA ALA A 211 0.04 19.52 12.47
C ALA A 211 0.31 20.70 13.42
N ILE A 212 1.57 20.95 13.81
CA ILE A 212 1.92 22.00 14.79
C ILE A 212 2.76 23.18 14.26
N GLY A 213 3.14 23.16 12.98
CA GLY A 213 3.81 24.29 12.33
C GLY A 213 2.97 25.55 12.37
N LYS A 214 3.58 26.70 12.66
CA LYS A 214 2.91 27.99 12.82
C LYS A 214 2.34 28.50 11.50
N GLN A 215 1.28 29.30 11.58
CA GLN A 215 0.81 30.10 10.45
C GLN A 215 1.81 31.23 10.21
N LEU A 216 2.50 31.20 9.07
CA LEU A 216 3.64 32.10 8.81
C LEU A 216 3.23 33.40 8.09
N ASN A 217 1.96 33.54 7.70
CA ASN A 217 1.41 34.67 6.93
C ASN A 217 2.20 34.94 5.63
N THR A 218 2.56 33.87 4.92
CA THR A 218 3.29 33.97 3.65
C THR A 218 2.44 34.60 2.55
N LYS A 219 3.11 35.30 1.63
CA LYS A 219 2.52 35.84 0.39
C LYS A 219 2.31 34.74 -0.66
N SER A 220 3.08 33.66 -0.54
CA SER A 220 2.99 32.43 -1.34
C SER A 220 2.14 31.39 -0.59
N PRO A 221 1.23 30.66 -1.27
CA PRO A 221 0.70 29.42 -0.74
C PRO A 221 1.82 28.41 -0.45
N ILE A 222 1.59 27.59 0.58
CA ILE A 222 2.45 26.47 0.96
C ILE A 222 1.65 25.17 0.76
N SER A 223 2.26 24.14 0.18
CA SER A 223 1.72 22.77 0.20
C SER A 223 2.70 21.80 0.84
N TYR A 224 2.17 20.74 1.46
CA TYR A 224 2.95 19.76 2.21
C TYR A 224 2.81 18.38 1.52
N TRP A 225 3.92 17.79 1.05
CA TRP A 225 3.90 16.47 0.40
C TRP A 225 4.42 15.38 1.34
N VAL A 226 3.56 14.41 1.66
CA VAL A 226 3.77 13.40 2.70
C VAL A 226 3.76 12.00 2.07
N ALA A 227 4.95 11.47 1.77
CA ALA A 227 5.13 10.19 1.09
C ALA A 227 5.58 9.06 2.04
N ASN A 228 4.78 8.00 2.20
CA ASN A 228 5.15 6.79 2.96
C ASN A 228 5.71 7.01 4.39
N PRO A 229 5.07 7.82 5.27
CA PRO A 229 5.53 7.96 6.66
C PRO A 229 5.31 6.66 7.45
N ASN A 230 6.31 6.24 8.24
CA ASN A 230 6.19 5.03 9.08
C ASN A 230 5.22 5.18 10.26
N SER A 231 5.07 6.41 10.78
CA SER A 231 4.10 6.78 11.81
C SER A 231 3.59 8.21 11.61
N TYR A 232 2.41 8.50 12.14
CA TYR A 232 1.75 9.79 12.10
C TYR A 232 1.64 10.34 13.54
N VAL A 233 1.65 11.67 13.72
CA VAL A 233 1.14 12.24 14.98
C VAL A 233 -0.38 12.31 14.90
N TRP A 234 -1.03 11.73 15.92
CA TRP A 234 -2.48 11.55 15.97
C TRP A 234 -3.13 12.70 16.76
N MET A 235 -4.09 13.38 16.14
CA MET A 235 -4.68 14.61 16.70
C MET A 235 -5.84 14.35 17.67
N ASN A 236 -6.17 13.10 17.97
CA ASN A 236 -7.10 12.69 19.03
C ASN A 236 -6.51 11.55 19.89
N THR A 237 -7.18 11.19 20.99
CA THR A 237 -6.78 10.08 21.87
C THR A 237 -7.37 8.74 21.43
N THR A 238 -8.31 8.72 20.47
CA THR A 238 -8.87 7.48 19.94
C THR A 238 -7.83 6.78 19.06
N ARG A 239 -7.88 5.45 19.03
CA ARG A 239 -7.06 4.60 18.16
C ARG A 239 -7.94 3.51 17.54
N PRO A 240 -7.65 3.06 16.31
CA PRO A 240 -8.34 1.92 15.70
C PRO A 240 -8.00 0.59 16.39
N PHE A 241 -6.80 0.44 16.95
CA PHE A 241 -6.40 -0.78 17.67
C PHE A 241 -6.19 -0.51 19.16
N ASP A 242 -6.31 -1.59 19.94
CA ASP A 242 -6.19 -1.56 21.40
C ASP A 242 -4.89 -0.90 21.90
N THR A 243 -5.03 -0.14 22.99
CA THR A 243 -3.94 0.66 23.58
C THR A 243 -3.49 0.16 24.96
N SER A 244 -4.10 -0.89 25.51
CA SER A 244 -3.87 -1.34 26.90
C SER A 244 -2.43 -1.83 27.13
N SER A 245 -1.84 -2.47 26.12
CA SER A 245 -0.44 -2.91 26.10
C SER A 245 0.57 -1.78 25.82
N CYS A 246 0.09 -0.59 25.47
CA CYS A 246 0.92 0.52 25.00
C CYS A 246 0.62 1.83 25.77
N PRO A 247 1.04 1.98 27.04
CA PRO A 247 0.76 3.19 27.83
C PRO A 247 1.39 4.48 27.23
N THR A 248 2.33 4.35 26.30
CA THR A 248 2.96 5.47 25.57
C THR A 248 2.33 5.77 24.21
N TYR A 249 1.20 5.14 23.84
CA TYR A 249 0.57 5.29 22.52
C TYR A 249 0.24 6.74 22.12
N ASP A 250 -0.02 7.58 23.13
CA ASP A 250 -0.37 8.99 23.00
C ASP A 250 0.76 9.94 23.45
N THR A 251 1.97 9.42 23.71
CA THR A 251 3.14 10.27 24.01
C THR A 251 3.66 10.90 22.72
N TYR A 252 4.10 12.17 22.79
CA TYR A 252 4.76 12.81 21.64
C TYR A 252 6.02 12.01 21.27
N ARG A 253 6.17 11.56 20.03
CA ARG A 253 5.78 12.20 18.76
C ARG A 253 4.66 11.50 17.96
N GLU A 254 3.98 10.54 18.57
CA GLU A 254 2.85 9.79 17.98
C GLU A 254 1.50 10.26 18.55
N GLY A 255 1.48 10.86 19.74
CA GLY A 255 0.36 11.66 20.28
C GLY A 255 0.83 12.99 20.87
N TYR A 256 0.17 13.48 21.94
CA TYR A 256 0.47 14.79 22.55
C TYR A 256 0.64 14.81 24.08
N THR A 257 0.53 13.68 24.78
CA THR A 257 0.98 13.59 26.18
C THR A 257 2.50 13.75 26.27
N ASN A 258 2.97 14.22 27.43
CA ASN A 258 4.39 14.46 27.72
C ASN A 258 5.12 15.44 26.77
N PHE A 259 4.41 16.18 25.90
CA PHE A 259 4.98 17.17 24.97
C PHE A 259 5.91 18.19 25.65
N THR A 260 5.58 18.62 26.87
CA THR A 260 6.39 19.55 27.69
C THR A 260 7.68 18.95 28.25
N THR A 261 7.85 17.62 28.21
CA THR A 261 9.08 16.91 28.60
C THR A 261 9.94 16.52 27.40
N TYR A 262 9.35 16.52 26.19
CA TYR A 262 10.10 16.41 24.95
C TYR A 262 10.93 17.69 24.73
N PRO A 263 12.22 17.61 24.32
CA PRO A 263 13.11 18.77 24.27
C PRO A 263 12.86 19.64 23.04
N MET A 264 11.74 20.38 23.05
CA MET A 264 11.23 21.20 21.96
C MET A 264 10.67 22.52 22.49
N THR A 265 11.12 23.65 21.93
CA THR A 265 10.66 25.01 22.29
C THR A 265 9.58 25.54 21.35
N TYR A 266 9.17 24.76 20.35
CA TYR A 266 8.33 25.19 19.24
C TYR A 266 6.88 24.73 19.43
N ALA A 267 5.93 25.62 19.12
CA ALA A 267 4.48 25.39 19.16
C ALA A 267 3.90 24.89 20.50
N THR A 268 4.62 25.08 21.60
CA THR A 268 4.14 24.80 22.97
C THR A 268 2.88 25.59 23.30
N ASP A 269 2.74 26.79 22.72
CA ASP A 269 1.58 27.67 22.76
C ASP A 269 0.35 27.09 22.03
N LEU A 270 0.54 26.44 20.88
CA LEU A 270 -0.53 25.77 20.13
C LEU A 270 -0.94 24.45 20.81
N VAL A 271 0.03 23.66 21.28
CA VAL A 271 -0.27 22.39 21.98
C VAL A 271 -0.97 22.64 23.33
N ALA A 272 -0.65 23.73 24.02
CA ALA A 272 -1.35 24.15 25.24
C ALA A 272 -2.80 24.59 25.02
N GLN A 273 -3.18 25.03 23.80
CA GLN A 273 -4.58 25.26 23.43
C GLN A 273 -5.36 23.96 23.18
N GLY A 274 -4.67 22.82 23.18
CA GLY A 274 -5.26 21.50 23.09
C GLY A 274 -5.59 21.04 21.66
N ARG A 275 -6.00 19.76 21.57
CA ARG A 275 -6.12 19.01 20.32
C ARG A 275 -7.06 19.62 19.27
N ALA A 276 -8.11 20.32 19.68
CA ALA A 276 -9.00 21.01 18.75
C ALA A 276 -8.29 22.16 18.00
N ALA A 277 -7.41 22.91 18.68
CA ALA A 277 -6.60 23.94 18.05
C ALA A 277 -5.55 23.35 17.10
N ILE A 278 -4.94 22.21 17.48
CA ILE A 278 -4.00 21.46 16.63
C ILE A 278 -4.70 20.97 15.34
N LEU A 279 -5.86 20.34 15.45
CA LEU A 279 -6.63 19.86 14.30
C LEU A 279 -7.10 21.01 13.40
N SER A 280 -7.50 22.14 13.98
CA SER A 280 -7.83 23.37 13.22
C SER A 280 -6.61 23.92 12.46
N ASN A 281 -5.44 23.95 13.11
CA ASN A 281 -4.19 24.37 12.46
C ASN A 281 -3.75 23.39 11.36
N PHE A 282 -3.97 22.09 11.53
CA PHE A 282 -3.70 21.08 10.52
C PHE A 282 -4.62 21.26 9.30
N ASN A 283 -5.95 21.27 9.52
CA ASN A 283 -6.98 21.40 8.47
C ASN A 283 -6.95 22.75 7.71
N SER A 284 -6.15 23.72 8.16
CA SER A 284 -5.96 25.00 7.47
C SER A 284 -4.90 24.96 6.35
N LYS A 285 -4.31 23.79 6.08
CA LYS A 285 -3.15 23.60 5.20
C LYS A 285 -3.49 22.61 4.10
N ALA A 286 -2.91 22.79 2.91
CA ALA A 286 -3.06 21.84 1.81
C ALA A 286 -2.02 20.71 1.92
N VAL A 287 -2.47 19.50 2.24
CA VAL A 287 -1.59 18.32 2.39
C VAL A 287 -1.82 17.32 1.24
N ALA A 288 -0.78 17.13 0.43
CA ALA A 288 -0.73 16.10 -0.59
C ALA A 288 -0.14 14.81 -0.01
N TYR A 289 -1.00 13.84 0.24
CA TYR A 289 -0.65 12.51 0.72
C TYR A 289 -0.30 11.59 -0.45
N ALA A 290 0.82 10.87 -0.32
CA ALA A 290 1.27 9.90 -1.31
C ALA A 290 1.54 8.54 -0.66
N ARG A 291 0.90 7.49 -1.19
CA ARG A 291 0.90 6.12 -0.65
C ARG A 291 1.46 5.13 -1.68
N GLY A 292 2.60 4.53 -1.36
CA GLY A 292 3.17 3.40 -2.08
C GLY A 292 2.36 2.12 -1.84
N LEU A 293 1.61 1.67 -2.85
CA LEU A 293 0.75 0.48 -2.74
C LEU A 293 1.52 -0.81 -2.41
N LEU A 294 2.82 -0.86 -2.72
CA LEU A 294 3.70 -2.00 -2.40
C LEU A 294 4.47 -1.80 -1.08
N ASP A 295 4.25 -0.68 -0.38
CA ASP A 295 4.93 -0.33 0.87
C ASP A 295 4.25 -0.97 2.10
N LEU A 296 4.42 -2.29 2.22
CA LEU A 296 3.87 -3.12 3.29
C LEU A 296 4.85 -3.31 4.48
N GLY A 297 5.96 -2.57 4.52
CA GLY A 297 6.98 -2.69 5.57
C GLY A 297 6.63 -1.97 6.88
N ASP A 298 7.53 -2.06 7.86
CA ASP A 298 7.50 -1.32 9.11
C ASP A 298 8.90 -1.18 9.76
N ASP A 299 9.28 0.03 10.18
CA ASP A 299 10.49 0.32 10.99
C ASP A 299 10.17 0.69 12.46
N SER A 300 9.00 0.30 13.00
CA SER A 300 8.55 0.76 14.32
C SER A 300 9.31 0.13 15.48
N SER A 301 10.06 0.96 16.19
CA SER A 301 10.78 0.60 17.43
C SER A 301 10.01 0.94 18.73
N SER A 302 8.73 1.31 18.63
CA SER A 302 7.84 1.56 19.77
C SER A 302 6.45 0.96 19.52
N CYS A 303 5.66 0.78 20.58
CA CYS A 303 4.31 0.21 20.47
C CYS A 303 3.28 1.15 19.81
N ALA A 304 3.54 2.47 19.80
CA ALA A 304 2.55 3.47 19.42
C ALA A 304 2.05 3.35 17.96
N PRO A 305 2.89 3.10 16.93
CA PRO A 305 2.43 2.93 15.55
C PRO A 305 1.56 1.68 15.34
N PHE A 306 1.74 0.62 16.14
CA PHE A 306 0.87 -0.56 16.07
C PHE A 306 -0.56 -0.26 16.52
N THR A 307 -0.77 0.75 17.37
CA THR A 307 -2.11 1.24 17.72
C THR A 307 -2.83 1.95 16.55
N THR A 308 -2.13 2.22 15.44
CA THR A 308 -2.72 2.85 14.22
C THR A 308 -2.65 1.96 12.97
N GLY A 309 -1.85 0.89 12.98
CA GLY A 309 -1.79 -0.13 11.91
C GLY A 309 -0.55 -1.01 11.98
N GLY A 310 -0.61 -2.20 11.36
CA GLY A 310 0.48 -3.17 11.32
C GLY A 310 1.61 -2.82 10.33
N ASN A 311 1.33 -1.99 9.33
CA ASN A 311 2.31 -1.54 8.31
C ASN A 311 2.00 -0.10 7.84
N ARG A 312 2.87 0.49 7.01
CA ARG A 312 2.73 1.87 6.51
C ARG A 312 1.41 2.09 5.75
N ASN A 313 1.03 1.15 4.88
CA ASN A 313 -0.22 1.20 4.10
C ASN A 313 -1.49 1.22 4.97
N GLU A 314 -1.56 0.37 6.00
CA GLU A 314 -2.72 0.31 6.90
C GLU A 314 -2.77 1.53 7.83
N ARG A 315 -1.62 2.03 8.30
CA ARG A 315 -1.53 3.28 9.07
C ARG A 315 -2.00 4.48 8.27
N PHE A 316 -1.65 4.54 6.98
CA PHE A 316 -2.16 5.56 6.06
C PHE A 316 -3.68 5.50 5.98
N PHE A 317 -4.25 4.32 5.68
CA PHE A 317 -5.70 4.14 5.55
C PHE A 317 -6.43 4.57 6.82
N ASN A 318 -6.00 4.08 7.98
CA ASN A 318 -6.62 4.44 9.26
C ASN A 318 -6.44 5.91 9.63
N PHE A 319 -5.33 6.54 9.25
CA PHE A 319 -5.13 7.99 9.43
C PHE A 319 -6.15 8.78 8.62
N ILE A 320 -6.26 8.51 7.30
CA ILE A 320 -7.24 9.17 6.42
C ILE A 320 -8.68 8.93 6.90
N LYS A 321 -9.01 7.70 7.29
CA LYS A 321 -10.32 7.33 7.85
C LYS A 321 -10.66 8.08 9.15
N THR A 322 -9.65 8.50 9.92
CA THR A 322 -9.82 9.24 11.18
C THR A 322 -9.76 10.77 11.00
N PHE A 323 -8.97 11.24 10.03
CA PHE A 323 -8.75 12.64 9.69
C PHE A 323 -8.91 12.84 8.17
N PRO A 324 -10.15 12.76 7.64
CA PRO A 324 -10.39 12.84 6.21
C PRO A 324 -10.08 14.24 5.65
N PRO A 325 -9.64 14.34 4.38
CA PRO A 325 -9.52 15.57 3.62
C PRO A 325 -10.62 16.60 3.87
N SER A 326 -10.22 17.86 3.98
CA SER A 326 -11.05 18.97 4.46
C SER A 326 -12.09 19.50 3.45
N CYS A 327 -12.08 19.05 2.20
CA CYS A 327 -12.87 19.62 1.10
C CYS A 327 -13.49 18.54 0.18
N THR A 328 -14.56 18.86 -0.54
CA THR A 328 -15.30 17.92 -1.40
C THR A 328 -14.86 17.85 -2.87
N ASN A 329 -13.77 18.53 -3.26
CA ASN A 329 -13.19 18.44 -4.60
C ASN A 329 -11.67 18.66 -4.57
N PRO A 330 -10.82 17.62 -4.67
CA PRO A 330 -9.36 17.75 -4.57
C PRO A 330 -8.72 18.65 -5.64
N SER A 331 -9.37 18.84 -6.80
CA SER A 331 -8.91 19.78 -7.84
C SER A 331 -9.10 21.26 -7.46
N GLY A 332 -9.65 21.53 -6.26
CA GLY A 332 -9.90 22.87 -5.74
C GLY A 332 -8.70 23.51 -5.05
N THR A 333 -8.81 24.81 -4.81
CA THR A 333 -7.84 25.58 -4.02
C THR A 333 -7.88 25.19 -2.55
N ASN A 334 -6.71 25.00 -1.93
CA ASN A 334 -6.52 24.66 -0.51
C ASN A 334 -7.11 23.31 -0.08
N CYS A 335 -7.18 22.35 -1.00
CA CYS A 335 -7.61 20.97 -0.71
C CYS A 335 -6.42 20.03 -0.41
N ASP A 336 -6.68 19.02 0.40
CA ASP A 336 -5.83 17.85 0.53
C ASP A 336 -6.02 16.91 -0.68
N THR A 337 -5.05 16.04 -0.96
CA THR A 337 -5.09 15.07 -2.09
C THR A 337 -4.49 13.72 -1.70
N ILE A 338 -5.05 12.61 -2.16
CA ILE A 338 -4.71 11.22 -1.80
C ILE A 338 -4.27 10.42 -3.03
N ASP A 339 -2.97 10.43 -3.27
CA ASP A 339 -2.33 9.77 -4.41
C ASP A 339 -1.88 8.34 -4.06
N LEU A 340 -2.44 7.36 -4.77
CA LEU A 340 -2.01 5.96 -4.72
C LEU A 340 -0.99 5.69 -5.83
N ILE A 341 0.19 5.20 -5.46
CA ILE A 341 1.34 5.05 -6.35
C ILE A 341 1.82 3.60 -6.29
N ASN A 342 1.93 2.90 -7.43
CA ASN A 342 2.27 1.48 -7.47
C ASN A 342 3.79 1.22 -7.32
N VAL A 343 4.35 1.62 -6.17
CA VAL A 343 5.78 1.51 -5.82
C VAL A 343 5.93 1.11 -4.34
N GLY A 344 7.13 0.68 -3.96
CA GLY A 344 7.51 0.37 -2.57
C GLY A 344 8.03 1.59 -1.81
N HIS A 345 8.91 1.35 -0.82
CA HIS A 345 9.51 2.38 0.03
C HIS A 345 10.66 3.17 -0.65
N ASP A 346 10.49 3.54 -1.92
CA ASP A 346 11.50 4.18 -2.76
C ASP A 346 11.19 5.67 -3.00
N SER A 347 12.02 6.56 -2.44
CA SER A 347 11.82 8.02 -2.57
C SER A 347 11.96 8.52 -4.02
N GLY A 348 12.83 7.92 -4.83
CA GLY A 348 13.07 8.33 -6.21
C GLY A 348 11.89 7.95 -7.10
N GLN A 349 11.38 6.72 -6.97
CA GLN A 349 10.18 6.29 -7.68
C GLN A 349 8.92 7.05 -7.23
N MET A 350 8.79 7.34 -5.93
CA MET A 350 7.68 8.16 -5.42
C MET A 350 7.70 9.57 -6.03
N MET A 351 8.86 10.25 -6.08
CA MET A 351 9.01 11.59 -6.68
C MET A 351 8.86 11.59 -8.20
N ALA A 352 9.41 10.59 -8.89
CA ALA A 352 9.37 10.47 -10.35
C ALA A 352 8.03 9.94 -10.90
N SER A 353 7.16 9.38 -10.05
CA SER A 353 5.80 8.98 -10.44
C SER A 353 4.97 10.15 -10.99
N PRO A 354 3.94 9.92 -11.82
CA PRO A 354 3.06 11.01 -12.30
C PRO A 354 2.42 11.83 -11.17
N ALA A 355 2.11 11.19 -10.04
CA ALA A 355 1.62 11.86 -8.84
C ALA A 355 2.70 12.73 -8.18
N GLY A 356 3.89 12.18 -7.93
CA GLY A 356 5.03 12.94 -7.41
C GLY A 356 5.36 14.14 -8.29
N GLN A 357 5.42 13.92 -9.61
CA GLN A 357 5.63 14.98 -10.59
C GLN A 357 4.53 16.07 -10.50
N ALA A 358 3.26 15.67 -10.37
CA ALA A 358 2.16 16.60 -10.21
C ALA A 358 2.29 17.46 -8.94
N ARG A 359 2.44 16.84 -7.77
CA ARG A 359 2.45 17.55 -6.48
C ARG A 359 3.72 18.34 -6.21
N LEU A 360 4.85 17.93 -6.78
CA LEU A 360 6.15 18.61 -6.62
C LEU A 360 6.36 19.69 -7.67
N PHE A 361 6.01 19.47 -8.95
CA PHE A 361 6.41 20.36 -10.05
C PHE A 361 5.26 21.01 -10.81
N LEU A 362 4.11 20.34 -11.02
CA LEU A 362 3.05 20.83 -11.92
C LEU A 362 1.94 21.63 -11.22
N ASP A 363 1.33 21.09 -10.16
CA ASP A 363 0.18 21.67 -9.42
C ASP A 363 0.45 23.14 -9.12
N ASN A 364 -0.44 24.06 -9.51
CA ASN A 364 -0.40 25.49 -9.20
C ASN A 364 0.93 26.22 -9.59
N PHE A 365 1.70 25.70 -10.55
CA PHE A 365 2.98 26.33 -10.98
C PHE A 365 2.81 27.80 -11.39
N TYR A 366 1.76 28.10 -12.15
CA TYR A 366 1.44 29.44 -12.61
C TYR A 366 0.78 30.35 -11.55
N GLY A 367 0.58 29.88 -10.31
CA GLY A 367 -0.08 30.63 -9.24
C GLY A 367 -1.59 30.84 -9.42
N ASN A 368 -2.23 30.03 -10.27
CA ASN A 368 -3.64 30.14 -10.64
C ASN A 368 -4.58 29.19 -9.85
N GLY A 369 -4.05 28.44 -8.88
CA GLY A 369 -4.79 27.45 -8.09
C GLY A 369 -5.12 26.13 -8.80
N SER A 370 -4.74 25.96 -10.08
CA SER A 370 -5.05 24.76 -10.86
C SER A 370 -4.27 23.55 -10.38
N ARG A 371 -4.94 22.40 -10.19
CA ARG A 371 -4.33 21.16 -9.69
C ARG A 371 -4.89 19.92 -10.41
N ALA A 372 -4.11 18.85 -10.43
CA ALA A 372 -4.58 17.53 -10.85
C ALA A 372 -5.54 16.92 -9.81
N TYR A 373 -6.47 16.07 -10.27
CA TYR A 373 -7.21 15.14 -9.42
C TYR A 373 -6.28 14.11 -8.76
N ASP A 374 -6.84 13.30 -7.87
CA ASP A 374 -6.10 12.32 -7.07
C ASP A 374 -5.70 11.10 -7.90
N PHE A 375 -4.44 10.68 -7.80
CA PHE A 375 -3.86 9.65 -8.66
C PHE A 375 -4.11 8.22 -8.12
N GLY A 376 -4.15 7.27 -9.05
CA GLY A 376 -4.12 5.83 -8.77
C GLY A 376 -5.50 5.18 -8.72
N TYR A 377 -5.69 4.18 -9.57
CA TYR A 377 -6.98 3.56 -9.86
C TYR A 377 -6.78 2.14 -10.47
N PRO A 378 -7.66 1.14 -10.24
CA PRO A 378 -8.81 1.13 -9.32
C PRO A 378 -8.43 1.44 -7.87
N ARG A 379 -9.34 2.07 -7.12
CA ARG A 379 -9.21 2.14 -5.65
C ARG A 379 -9.39 0.71 -5.12
N GLN A 380 -8.65 0.32 -4.09
CA GLN A 380 -8.63 -1.07 -3.64
C GLN A 380 -9.91 -1.43 -2.88
N GLN A 381 -10.54 -0.44 -2.24
CA GLN A 381 -11.73 -0.60 -1.40
C GLN A 381 -12.56 0.69 -1.27
N ILE A 382 -13.77 0.57 -0.70
CA ILE A 382 -14.59 1.73 -0.31
C ILE A 382 -13.89 2.48 0.83
N GLY A 383 -13.62 3.77 0.64
CA GLY A 383 -13.04 4.65 1.67
C GLY A 383 -11.51 4.76 1.66
N ASP A 384 -10.80 4.18 0.69
CA ASP A 384 -9.36 4.46 0.45
C ASP A 384 -9.09 5.96 0.25
N ASP A 385 -10.07 6.65 -0.31
CA ASP A 385 -10.11 8.08 -0.59
C ASP A 385 -11.60 8.51 -0.55
N PRO A 386 -11.98 9.55 0.22
CA PRO A 386 -13.36 10.06 0.22
C PRO A 386 -13.75 10.85 -1.04
N PHE A 387 -12.80 11.30 -1.88
CA PHE A 387 -13.06 12.17 -3.04
C PHE A 387 -12.32 11.75 -4.32
N PRO A 388 -12.47 10.49 -4.80
CA PRO A 388 -11.79 9.99 -5.99
C PRO A 388 -12.16 10.77 -7.26
N ASP A 389 -11.26 10.78 -8.24
CA ASP A 389 -11.47 11.38 -9.57
C ASP A 389 -12.85 10.99 -10.14
N PRO A 390 -13.75 11.97 -10.38
CA PRO A 390 -15.07 11.70 -10.94
C PRO A 390 -15.06 10.99 -12.30
N ALA A 391 -14.00 11.14 -13.11
CA ALA A 391 -13.86 10.42 -14.37
C ALA A 391 -13.50 8.93 -14.19
N GLN A 392 -13.08 8.54 -12.98
CA GLN A 392 -12.68 7.19 -12.59
C GLN A 392 -13.54 6.65 -11.43
N ASN A 393 -14.70 7.24 -11.16
CA ASN A 393 -15.60 6.75 -10.10
C ASN A 393 -16.43 5.54 -10.59
N GLY A 394 -15.93 4.31 -10.41
CA GLY A 394 -16.72 3.11 -10.74
C GLY A 394 -16.07 1.73 -10.56
N SER A 395 -14.73 1.61 -10.57
CA SER A 395 -14.04 0.32 -10.36
C SER A 395 -13.36 0.28 -9.00
N ILE A 396 -13.84 -0.63 -8.15
CA ILE A 396 -13.16 -1.09 -6.94
C ILE A 396 -12.75 -2.54 -7.20
N THR A 397 -11.50 -2.91 -6.90
CA THR A 397 -11.06 -4.31 -7.00
C THR A 397 -11.55 -5.10 -5.81
N VAL A 398 -12.84 -5.45 -5.82
CA VAL A 398 -13.47 -6.27 -4.77
C VAL A 398 -12.78 -7.64 -4.72
N VAL A 399 -11.99 -7.86 -3.67
CA VAL A 399 -11.47 -9.18 -3.33
C VAL A 399 -12.64 -10.09 -2.97
N ASN A 400 -12.59 -11.38 -3.31
CA ASN A 400 -13.64 -12.35 -2.98
C ASN A 400 -15.05 -11.93 -3.47
N ASN A 401 -15.15 -11.48 -4.73
CA ASN A 401 -16.36 -10.93 -5.39
C ASN A 401 -17.46 -11.98 -5.69
N GLY A 402 -17.77 -12.85 -4.73
CA GLY A 402 -18.80 -13.89 -4.82
C GLY A 402 -20.02 -13.61 -3.94
N THR A 403 -21.10 -14.36 -4.20
CA THR A 403 -22.21 -14.53 -3.27
C THR A 403 -22.22 -15.98 -2.80
N TYR A 404 -22.09 -16.18 -1.50
CA TYR A 404 -21.81 -17.47 -0.87
C TYR A 404 -23.03 -17.99 -0.09
N ALA A 405 -22.86 -19.09 0.64
CA ALA A 405 -23.95 -19.72 1.39
C ALA A 405 -24.61 -18.74 2.37
N GLY A 406 -25.93 -18.87 2.54
CA GLY A 406 -26.74 -17.92 3.32
C GLY A 406 -26.96 -16.57 2.64
N ASN A 407 -26.60 -16.40 1.36
CA ASN A 407 -26.57 -15.11 0.66
C ASN A 407 -25.63 -14.10 1.37
N MET A 408 -24.47 -14.60 1.81
CA MET A 408 -23.39 -13.75 2.33
C MET A 408 -22.54 -13.21 1.17
N THR A 409 -22.14 -11.95 1.25
CA THR A 409 -21.17 -11.32 0.34
C THR A 409 -20.00 -10.78 1.14
N TYR A 410 -18.84 -10.60 0.50
CA TYR A 410 -17.68 -9.97 1.13
C TYR A 410 -18.03 -8.57 1.66
N PHE A 411 -17.64 -8.28 2.89
CA PHE A 411 -17.89 -7.01 3.61
C PHE A 411 -16.58 -6.35 4.08
N GLY A 412 -15.50 -6.59 3.35
CA GLY A 412 -14.19 -6.01 3.62
C GLY A 412 -13.34 -6.80 4.62
N CYS A 413 -12.09 -6.35 4.77
CA CYS A 413 -11.14 -6.84 5.76
C CYS A 413 -11.33 -6.14 7.11
N TRP A 414 -11.41 -6.90 8.20
CA TRP A 414 -11.57 -6.39 9.55
C TRP A 414 -10.43 -6.84 10.46
N SER A 415 -10.06 -6.00 11.43
CA SER A 415 -9.16 -6.39 12.51
C SER A 415 -9.81 -7.44 13.39
N ASP A 416 -9.08 -8.50 13.74
CA ASP A 416 -9.36 -9.23 14.98
C ASP A 416 -8.59 -8.60 16.15
N GLN A 417 -9.23 -8.49 17.31
CA GLN A 417 -8.75 -7.86 18.53
C GLN A 417 -9.48 -8.49 19.73
N ASP A 418 -8.90 -8.49 20.93
CA ASP A 418 -9.61 -8.96 22.14
C ASP A 418 -10.66 -7.93 22.62
N PRO A 419 -11.98 -8.22 22.68
CA PRO A 419 -12.63 -9.51 22.44
C PRO A 419 -12.92 -9.79 20.95
N ALA A 420 -12.58 -11.01 20.52
CA ALA A 420 -12.51 -11.45 19.12
C ALA A 420 -13.72 -11.00 18.29
N SER A 421 -13.45 -10.45 17.11
CA SER A 421 -14.38 -9.72 16.25
C SER A 421 -15.59 -10.53 15.82
N LEU A 422 -15.46 -11.86 15.75
CA LEU A 422 -16.57 -12.81 15.74
C LEU A 422 -16.35 -13.84 16.88
N PRO A 423 -17.30 -13.98 17.84
CA PRO A 423 -17.04 -14.67 19.10
C PRO A 423 -17.13 -16.21 19.02
N TYR A 424 -17.69 -16.78 17.94
CA TYR A 424 -17.78 -18.22 17.77
C TYR A 424 -16.72 -18.72 16.77
N PHE A 425 -15.63 -19.28 17.28
CA PHE A 425 -14.68 -20.06 16.49
C PHE A 425 -15.32 -21.41 16.13
N ALA A 426 -15.55 -21.65 14.84
CA ALA A 426 -16.20 -22.86 14.34
C ALA A 426 -15.20 -24.00 14.12
N TYR A 427 -14.03 -23.71 13.52
CA TYR A 427 -12.93 -24.66 13.33
C TYR A 427 -11.64 -23.97 12.86
N ASP A 428 -10.54 -24.72 12.91
CA ASP A 428 -9.32 -24.52 12.13
C ASP A 428 -9.10 -25.77 11.27
N ASN A 429 -8.91 -25.61 9.95
CA ASN A 429 -8.91 -26.69 8.97
C ASN A 429 -8.01 -26.35 7.75
N SER A 430 -7.13 -27.27 7.37
CA SER A 430 -6.30 -27.14 6.15
C SER A 430 -7.09 -27.23 4.83
N SER A 431 -8.39 -27.54 4.89
CA SER A 431 -9.32 -27.56 3.74
C SER A 431 -10.32 -26.41 3.76
N ASN A 432 -10.00 -25.28 4.41
CA ASN A 432 -10.92 -24.15 4.54
C ASN A 432 -11.03 -23.35 3.23
N THR A 433 -12.25 -23.04 2.81
CA THR A 433 -12.57 -22.08 1.74
C THR A 433 -13.67 -21.14 2.22
N ILE A 434 -13.94 -20.07 1.48
CA ILE A 434 -15.03 -19.15 1.78
C ILE A 434 -16.38 -19.89 1.71
N GLU A 435 -16.58 -20.80 0.75
CA GLU A 435 -17.80 -21.63 0.68
C GLU A 435 -17.92 -22.53 1.91
N VAL A 436 -16.84 -23.20 2.34
CA VAL A 436 -16.89 -24.11 3.50
C VAL A 436 -17.22 -23.34 4.78
N CYS A 437 -16.59 -22.18 5.00
CA CYS A 437 -16.86 -21.39 6.21
C CYS A 437 -18.24 -20.73 6.19
N THR A 438 -18.63 -20.09 5.08
CA THR A 438 -19.98 -19.49 4.96
C THR A 438 -21.08 -20.55 5.04
N ALA A 439 -20.88 -21.75 4.47
CA ALA A 439 -21.83 -22.85 4.60
C ALA A 439 -21.91 -23.36 6.03
N THR A 440 -20.78 -23.54 6.73
CA THR A 440 -20.74 -23.90 8.15
C THR A 440 -21.49 -22.86 8.99
N CYS A 441 -21.12 -21.59 8.92
CA CYS A 441 -21.79 -20.53 9.68
C CYS A 441 -23.30 -20.43 9.37
N ASN A 442 -23.71 -20.50 8.09
CA ASN A 442 -25.13 -20.51 7.72
C ASN A 442 -25.87 -21.76 8.26
N SER A 443 -25.25 -22.94 8.24
CA SER A 443 -25.85 -24.17 8.81
C SER A 443 -25.98 -24.14 10.34
N LEU A 444 -25.12 -23.37 11.01
CA LEU A 444 -25.20 -23.07 12.45
C LEU A 444 -26.14 -21.88 12.75
N GLY A 445 -26.79 -21.30 11.74
CA GLY A 445 -27.76 -20.21 11.89
C GLY A 445 -27.17 -18.80 12.03
N TYR A 446 -25.87 -18.62 11.77
CA TYR A 446 -25.20 -17.32 11.83
C TYR A 446 -25.33 -16.53 10.52
N SER A 447 -25.52 -15.20 10.61
CA SER A 447 -25.63 -14.30 9.46
C SER A 447 -24.32 -13.67 9.00
N ILE A 448 -23.25 -13.86 9.77
CA ILE A 448 -21.88 -13.43 9.46
C ILE A 448 -20.96 -14.65 9.57
N ALA A 449 -20.10 -14.81 8.58
CA ALA A 449 -18.92 -15.67 8.61
C ALA A 449 -17.66 -14.80 8.50
N GLY A 450 -16.55 -15.28 9.05
CA GLY A 450 -15.26 -14.64 8.90
C GLY A 450 -14.18 -15.70 8.79
N VAL A 451 -13.25 -15.49 7.86
CA VAL A 451 -12.10 -16.39 7.65
C VAL A 451 -10.81 -15.65 7.90
N GLU A 452 -9.92 -16.31 8.62
CA GLU A 452 -8.66 -15.76 9.12
C GLU A 452 -7.54 -16.82 9.04
N TYR A 453 -6.29 -16.36 8.99
CA TYR A 453 -5.09 -17.19 9.09
C TYR A 453 -5.05 -18.38 8.11
N SER A 454 -5.57 -18.20 6.88
CA SER A 454 -5.77 -19.23 5.84
C SER A 454 -6.77 -20.35 6.16
N SER A 455 -6.84 -20.82 7.41
CA SER A 455 -7.48 -22.09 7.79
C SER A 455 -8.62 -21.96 8.80
N GLN A 456 -8.78 -20.79 9.42
CA GLN A 456 -9.72 -20.59 10.53
C GLN A 456 -11.06 -20.05 10.04
N CYS A 457 -12.14 -20.51 10.68
CA CYS A 457 -13.49 -20.07 10.42
C CYS A 457 -14.16 -19.62 11.72
N PHE A 458 -14.68 -18.40 11.70
CA PHE A 458 -15.42 -17.77 12.79
C PHE A 458 -16.83 -17.40 12.31
N CYS A 459 -17.79 -17.41 13.21
CA CYS A 459 -19.18 -17.08 12.92
C CYS A 459 -19.76 -16.09 13.94
N GLY A 460 -20.82 -15.39 13.55
CA GLY A 460 -21.61 -14.55 14.46
C GLY A 460 -22.81 -13.91 13.79
N ASN A 461 -23.55 -13.13 14.57
CA ASN A 461 -24.67 -12.30 14.06
C ASN A 461 -24.38 -10.79 14.19
N THR A 462 -23.32 -10.44 14.94
CA THR A 462 -22.90 -9.06 15.25
C THR A 462 -21.38 -9.06 15.42
N LEU A 463 -20.69 -8.08 14.84
CA LEU A 463 -19.26 -7.83 15.06
C LEU A 463 -19.01 -7.21 16.45
N THR A 464 -17.88 -7.49 17.11
CA THR A 464 -17.56 -6.84 18.40
C THR A 464 -17.22 -5.37 18.23
N TYR A 465 -17.33 -4.60 19.33
CA TYR A 465 -17.08 -3.17 19.34
C TYR A 465 -15.61 -2.77 19.07
N LYS A 466 -14.66 -3.73 19.13
CA LYS A 466 -13.26 -3.51 18.73
C LYS A 466 -12.98 -3.86 17.27
N ALA A 467 -13.87 -4.60 16.59
CA ALA A 467 -13.73 -4.89 15.17
C ALA A 467 -13.63 -3.57 14.37
N GLN A 468 -12.50 -3.32 13.71
CA GLN A 468 -12.36 -2.19 12.80
C GLN A 468 -12.19 -2.71 11.38
N GLN A 469 -13.00 -2.22 10.44
CA GLN A 469 -12.68 -2.39 9.02
C GLN A 469 -11.35 -1.69 8.74
N VAL A 470 -10.35 -2.46 8.31
CA VAL A 470 -9.03 -1.98 7.91
C VAL A 470 -8.97 -1.92 6.37
N ILE A 471 -7.77 -1.89 5.79
CA ILE A 471 -7.63 -2.00 4.34
C ILE A 471 -7.76 -3.45 3.86
N ASP A 472 -8.47 -3.67 2.75
CA ASP A 472 -8.62 -5.00 2.13
C ASP A 472 -7.28 -5.71 1.88
N SER A 473 -6.21 -4.98 1.52
CA SER A 473 -4.87 -5.58 1.35
C SER A 473 -4.17 -6.02 2.65
N SER A 474 -4.75 -5.78 3.83
CA SER A 474 -4.32 -6.39 5.09
C SER A 474 -4.86 -7.82 5.25
N CYS A 475 -5.88 -8.19 4.50
CA CYS A 475 -6.31 -9.57 4.33
C CYS A 475 -5.68 -10.07 3.02
N ASN A 476 -4.54 -10.75 3.15
CA ASN A 476 -3.72 -11.18 2.02
C ASN A 476 -3.25 -12.65 2.11
N PHE A 477 -3.75 -13.42 3.09
CA PHE A 477 -3.47 -14.84 3.21
C PHE A 477 -4.42 -15.63 2.30
N GLN A 478 -3.88 -16.58 1.53
CA GLN A 478 -4.71 -17.42 0.66
C GLN A 478 -5.47 -18.49 1.48
N CYS A 479 -6.67 -18.88 1.06
CA CYS A 479 -7.43 -19.93 1.73
C CYS A 479 -6.74 -21.30 1.61
N SER A 480 -6.65 -22.04 2.71
CA SER A 480 -5.91 -23.30 2.79
C SER A 480 -6.46 -24.39 1.86
N GLY A 481 -7.79 -24.41 1.66
CA GLY A 481 -8.48 -25.30 0.72
C GLY A 481 -8.65 -24.75 -0.71
N ASN A 482 -8.45 -23.44 -0.94
CA ASN A 482 -8.45 -22.84 -2.28
C ASN A 482 -7.55 -21.60 -2.38
N THR A 483 -6.38 -21.78 -2.98
CA THR A 483 -5.37 -20.74 -3.17
C THR A 483 -5.75 -19.60 -4.14
N ASN A 484 -6.94 -19.67 -4.76
CA ASN A 484 -7.48 -18.58 -5.57
C ASN A 484 -8.36 -17.60 -4.75
N GLU A 485 -8.63 -17.93 -3.48
CA GLU A 485 -9.43 -17.14 -2.54
C GLU A 485 -8.55 -16.54 -1.44
N THR A 486 -9.03 -15.45 -0.82
CA THR A 486 -8.31 -14.74 0.25
C THR A 486 -9.01 -14.90 1.60
N CYS A 487 -8.39 -15.63 2.53
CA CYS A 487 -8.90 -15.96 3.87
C CYS A 487 -8.16 -15.17 4.96
N GLY A 488 -8.42 -13.86 5.03
CA GLY A 488 -7.91 -13.00 6.09
C GLY A 488 -6.40 -12.79 6.05
N GLY A 489 -5.78 -12.70 7.23
CA GLY A 489 -4.37 -12.43 7.47
C GLY A 489 -3.98 -12.74 8.91
N PHE A 490 -2.99 -12.02 9.47
CA PHE A 490 -2.61 -12.12 10.88
C PHE A 490 -3.35 -11.07 11.73
N SER A 491 -4.21 -11.51 12.67
CA SER A 491 -5.17 -10.64 13.38
C SER A 491 -6.09 -9.88 12.41
N ARG A 492 -6.42 -10.50 11.27
CA ARG A 492 -7.15 -9.90 10.14
C ARG A 492 -8.09 -10.93 9.56
N MET A 493 -9.37 -10.58 9.49
CA MET A 493 -10.46 -11.47 9.11
C MET A 493 -11.17 -10.93 7.87
N SER A 494 -11.25 -11.73 6.82
CA SER A 494 -12.12 -11.44 5.67
C SER A 494 -13.55 -11.74 6.09
N VAL A 495 -14.38 -10.70 6.23
CA VAL A 495 -15.76 -10.83 6.73
C VAL A 495 -16.74 -11.00 5.58
N PHE A 496 -17.66 -11.95 5.73
CA PHE A 496 -18.75 -12.24 4.79
C PHE A 496 -20.07 -12.15 5.53
N SER A 497 -21.01 -11.35 5.04
CA SER A 497 -22.24 -11.03 5.77
C SER A 497 -23.47 -11.01 4.88
N ARG A 498 -24.61 -11.45 5.42
CA ARG A 498 -25.93 -11.38 4.74
C ARG A 498 -26.49 -9.96 4.81
N GLY A 499 -25.93 -9.06 3.99
CA GLY A 499 -26.15 -7.62 4.07
C GLY A 499 -25.24 -6.95 5.10
N THR A 500 -25.49 -5.67 5.43
CA THR A 500 -24.67 -4.93 6.40
C THR A 500 -24.66 -5.61 7.77
N PRO A 501 -23.50 -6.07 8.29
CA PRO A 501 -23.42 -6.66 9.62
C PRO A 501 -23.70 -5.60 10.69
N ALA A 502 -24.41 -6.01 11.74
CA ALA A 502 -24.50 -5.20 12.95
C ALA A 502 -23.16 -5.20 13.68
N GLN A 503 -22.85 -4.14 14.42
CA GLN A 503 -21.70 -4.07 15.32
C GLN A 503 -22.16 -3.63 16.71
N TYR A 504 -21.61 -4.25 17.76
CA TYR A 504 -21.88 -3.85 19.14
C TYR A 504 -21.33 -2.44 19.42
N THR A 505 -22.09 -1.62 20.15
CA THR A 505 -21.57 -0.36 20.68
C THR A 505 -20.51 -0.62 21.76
N PRO A 506 -19.47 0.22 21.89
CA PRO A 506 -18.49 0.10 22.98
C PRO A 506 -19.14 0.01 24.38
N PRO A 507 -18.61 -0.83 25.30
CA PRO A 507 -19.12 -0.96 26.65
C PRO A 507 -19.02 0.37 27.41
N LYS A 508 -19.96 0.59 28.33
CA LYS A 508 -20.04 1.85 29.09
C LYS A 508 -20.44 1.61 30.54
N ASN A 509 -20.03 2.52 31.42
CA ASN A 509 -20.71 2.67 32.70
C ASN A 509 -22.12 3.21 32.43
N LEU A 510 -23.13 2.64 33.09
CA LEU A 510 -24.51 3.07 32.92
C LEU A 510 -24.72 4.40 33.66
N ALA A 511 -25.27 5.42 33.00
CA ALA A 511 -25.43 6.74 33.63
C ALA A 511 -26.34 6.70 34.89
N ALA A 512 -27.31 5.79 34.90
CA ALA A 512 -28.27 5.56 35.97
C ALA A 512 -28.62 4.07 36.06
N VAL A 513 -28.75 3.54 37.27
CA VAL A 513 -29.21 2.17 37.57
C VAL A 513 -30.08 2.21 38.83
N GLY A 514 -31.39 2.05 38.65
CA GLY A 514 -32.35 2.23 39.74
C GLY A 514 -32.25 3.64 40.36
N PRO A 515 -32.09 3.78 41.68
CA PRO A 515 -31.90 5.07 42.34
C PRO A 515 -30.45 5.58 42.32
N TYR A 516 -29.50 4.83 41.74
CA TYR A 516 -28.07 5.17 41.73
C TYR A 516 -27.63 5.79 40.39
N GLN A 517 -26.80 6.82 40.45
CA GLN A 517 -26.11 7.41 39.29
C GLN A 517 -24.66 6.93 39.28
N TYR A 518 -24.07 6.69 38.10
CA TYR A 518 -22.62 6.51 38.01
C TYR A 518 -21.90 7.80 38.42
N SER A 519 -20.89 7.67 39.27
CA SER A 519 -20.10 8.80 39.76
C SER A 519 -18.73 8.86 39.10
N SER A 520 -17.93 7.81 39.23
CA SER A 520 -16.51 7.82 38.85
C SER A 520 -15.87 6.44 38.92
N CYS A 521 -14.71 6.29 38.28
CA CYS A 521 -13.80 5.20 38.59
C CYS A 521 -12.93 5.62 39.77
N VAL A 522 -12.88 4.81 40.84
CA VAL A 522 -12.07 5.10 42.04
C VAL A 522 -11.08 3.98 42.32
N LEU A 523 -9.98 4.32 43.00
CA LEU A 523 -8.99 3.37 43.50
C LEU A 523 -9.59 2.49 44.61
N GLU A 524 -9.22 1.21 44.64
CA GLU A 524 -9.35 0.40 45.86
C GLU A 524 -8.16 0.67 46.80
N VAL A 525 -8.39 0.56 48.11
CA VAL A 525 -7.47 0.84 49.21
C VAL A 525 -6.95 -0.46 49.85
N PRO A 526 -5.89 -0.42 50.68
CA PRO A 526 -5.46 -1.56 51.49
C PRO A 526 -6.57 -2.04 52.46
N GLY A 527 -7.36 -3.02 52.01
CA GLY A 527 -8.60 -3.46 52.66
C GLY A 527 -9.75 -3.54 51.66
N ARG A 528 -10.82 -2.79 51.93
CA ARG A 528 -11.93 -2.51 51.00
C ARG A 528 -12.43 -1.07 51.16
N ALA A 529 -12.75 -0.40 50.06
CA ALA A 529 -13.22 0.99 50.06
C ALA A 529 -14.70 1.10 50.43
N LEU A 530 -15.47 0.04 50.17
CA LEU A 530 -16.84 -0.17 50.62
C LEU A 530 -16.87 -1.46 51.45
N THR A 531 -17.14 -1.33 52.76
CA THR A 531 -16.90 -2.40 53.75
C THR A 531 -18.16 -3.04 54.33
N ALA A 532 -19.37 -2.68 53.86
CA ALA A 532 -20.61 -3.03 54.55
C ALA A 532 -21.22 -4.36 54.09
N ALA A 533 -21.25 -4.60 52.78
CA ALA A 533 -21.66 -5.87 52.18
C ALA A 533 -20.86 -6.11 50.87
N ALA A 534 -20.70 -7.37 50.49
CA ALA A 534 -20.03 -7.76 49.26
C ALA A 534 -20.60 -9.09 48.72
N THR A 535 -20.52 -9.30 47.42
CA THR A 535 -20.83 -10.57 46.75
C THR A 535 -20.03 -10.74 45.46
N THR A 536 -19.93 -11.96 44.96
CA THR A 536 -19.30 -12.28 43.67
C THR A 536 -20.23 -13.15 42.81
N SER A 537 -20.19 -12.96 41.49
CA SER A 537 -21.02 -13.72 40.54
C SER A 537 -20.37 -13.83 39.16
N ASP A 538 -20.35 -15.04 38.61
CA ASP A 538 -19.93 -15.31 37.24
C ASP A 538 -20.92 -14.78 36.19
N SER A 539 -22.06 -14.24 36.61
CA SER A 539 -23.05 -13.57 35.77
C SER A 539 -23.49 -12.21 36.35
N LEU A 540 -22.55 -11.42 36.87
CA LEU A 540 -22.81 -10.10 37.44
C LEU A 540 -23.17 -9.07 36.34
N THR A 541 -24.25 -8.32 36.51
CA THR A 541 -24.52 -7.05 35.80
C THR A 541 -24.54 -5.89 36.81
N VAL A 542 -24.48 -4.64 36.32
CA VAL A 542 -24.57 -3.47 37.19
C VAL A 542 -25.93 -3.41 37.91
N GLU A 543 -27.04 -3.81 37.26
CA GLU A 543 -28.36 -3.94 37.92
C GLU A 543 -28.33 -4.97 39.05
N SER A 544 -27.68 -6.13 38.83
CA SER A 544 -27.61 -7.17 39.85
C SER A 544 -26.85 -6.70 41.09
N CYS A 545 -25.81 -5.88 40.91
CA CYS A 545 -25.08 -5.27 42.01
C CYS A 545 -25.88 -4.15 42.69
N ALA A 546 -26.55 -3.29 41.91
CA ALA A 546 -27.45 -2.25 42.44
C ALA A 546 -28.61 -2.83 43.27
N ALA A 547 -29.15 -3.98 42.85
CA ALA A 547 -30.20 -4.70 43.56
C ALA A 547 -29.67 -5.35 44.86
N PHE A 548 -28.49 -5.97 44.82
CA PHE A 548 -27.84 -6.53 46.01
C PHE A 548 -27.50 -5.45 47.05
N CYS A 549 -26.99 -4.30 46.60
CA CYS A 549 -26.64 -3.17 47.47
C CYS A 549 -27.81 -2.23 47.81
N SER A 550 -29.05 -2.61 47.49
CA SER A 550 -30.25 -1.81 47.74
C SER A 550 -30.39 -1.42 49.21
N GLY A 551 -30.29 -0.11 49.48
CA GLY A 551 -30.34 0.46 50.83
C GLY A 551 -29.03 1.08 51.30
N TYR A 552 -27.90 0.79 50.66
CA TYR A 552 -26.63 1.51 50.92
C TYR A 552 -26.53 2.79 50.09
N LYS A 553 -25.83 3.80 50.60
CA LYS A 553 -25.58 5.06 49.86
C LYS A 553 -24.77 4.86 48.58
N TYR A 554 -23.85 3.91 48.59
CA TYR A 554 -22.97 3.58 47.47
C TYR A 554 -23.01 2.08 47.17
N PHE A 555 -22.87 1.77 45.88
CA PHE A 555 -22.36 0.48 45.44
C PHE A 555 -21.20 0.68 44.47
N ALA A 556 -20.35 -0.34 44.33
CA ALA A 556 -19.36 -0.38 43.28
C ALA A 556 -19.17 -1.80 42.76
N THR A 557 -18.80 -1.89 41.50
CA THR A 557 -18.42 -3.15 40.84
C THR A 557 -16.92 -3.20 40.61
N GLU A 558 -16.33 -4.37 40.80
CA GLU A 558 -14.89 -4.64 40.60
C GLU A 558 -14.67 -5.90 39.76
N TYR A 559 -13.51 -5.97 39.10
CA TYR A 559 -12.94 -7.20 38.52
C TYR A 559 -13.91 -8.10 37.71
N LYS A 560 -14.84 -7.50 36.94
CA LYS A 560 -15.91 -8.17 36.15
C LYS A 560 -17.03 -8.83 36.96
N SER A 561 -16.71 -9.47 38.08
CA SER A 561 -17.59 -10.38 38.82
C SER A 561 -17.83 -9.99 40.27
N GLU A 562 -17.19 -8.95 40.80
CA GLU A 562 -17.30 -8.54 42.20
C GLU A 562 -18.21 -7.31 42.40
N CYS A 563 -18.93 -7.29 43.52
CA CYS A 563 -19.86 -6.23 43.89
C CYS A 563 -19.71 -5.87 45.38
N TYR A 564 -19.65 -4.57 45.68
CA TYR A 564 -19.37 -4.03 47.01
C TYR A 564 -20.35 -2.90 47.38
N CYS A 565 -20.77 -2.84 48.65
CA CYS A 565 -21.76 -1.88 49.14
C CYS A 565 -21.27 -1.13 50.39
N GLY A 566 -21.70 0.11 50.57
CA GLY A 566 -21.51 0.83 51.84
C GLY A 566 -22.00 2.28 51.84
N ASP A 567 -22.10 2.86 53.03
CA ASP A 567 -22.57 4.25 53.23
C ASP A 567 -21.43 5.29 53.27
N VAL A 568 -20.21 4.80 53.45
CA VAL A 568 -18.98 5.57 53.56
C VAL A 568 -17.93 4.94 52.65
N LEU A 569 -17.29 5.76 51.81
CA LEU A 569 -16.14 5.37 51.01
C LEU A 569 -14.87 5.64 51.84
N GLN A 570 -13.98 4.64 51.97
CA GLN A 570 -12.81 4.75 52.86
C GLN A 570 -11.77 5.78 52.35
N SER A 571 -11.02 6.34 53.30
CA SER A 571 -9.94 7.29 52.99
C SER A 571 -8.86 6.65 52.12
N GLY A 572 -8.55 7.27 50.98
CA GLY A 572 -7.60 6.78 49.98
C GLY A 572 -8.25 6.31 48.66
N ALA A 573 -9.57 6.05 48.65
CA ALA A 573 -10.33 5.67 47.46
C ALA A 573 -10.59 6.89 46.54
N ASN A 574 -9.50 7.40 45.96
CA ASN A 574 -9.51 8.60 45.12
C ASN A 574 -10.02 8.29 43.71
N VAL A 575 -10.61 9.30 43.05
CA VAL A 575 -10.96 9.23 41.62
C VAL A 575 -9.69 9.05 40.78
N THR A 576 -9.76 8.15 39.80
CA THR A 576 -8.68 7.89 38.82
C THR A 576 -9.21 8.05 37.38
N SER A 577 -8.37 7.76 36.38
CA SER A 577 -8.77 7.72 34.96
C SER A 577 -9.97 6.80 34.75
N SER A 578 -10.96 7.24 33.96
CA SER A 578 -12.13 6.43 33.63
C SER A 578 -11.79 5.14 32.88
N GLY A 579 -10.65 5.10 32.18
CA GLY A 579 -10.14 3.91 31.50
C GLY A 579 -9.56 2.84 32.43
N ASP A 580 -9.24 3.17 33.69
CA ASP A 580 -8.75 2.20 34.67
C ASP A 580 -9.84 1.17 35.03
N CYS A 581 -11.10 1.61 35.01
CA CYS A 581 -12.29 0.76 35.13
C CYS A 581 -12.70 0.27 33.73
N GLY A 582 -11.81 -0.48 33.06
CA GLY A 582 -12.00 -0.93 31.69
C GLY A 582 -12.60 -2.33 31.53
N LEU A 583 -12.88 -3.06 32.62
CA LEU A 583 -13.31 -4.45 32.57
C LEU A 583 -14.83 -4.58 32.46
N THR A 584 -15.31 -5.40 31.52
CA THR A 584 -16.74 -5.60 31.27
C THR A 584 -17.40 -6.52 32.30
N CYS A 585 -18.67 -6.33 32.59
CA CYS A 585 -19.43 -7.17 33.52
C CYS A 585 -19.55 -8.62 33.04
N SER A 586 -19.43 -9.60 33.95
CA SER A 586 -19.44 -11.03 33.60
C SER A 586 -20.79 -11.51 33.06
N GLY A 587 -21.90 -10.91 33.50
CA GLY A 587 -23.26 -11.13 33.01
C GLY A 587 -23.72 -10.19 31.90
N ASN A 588 -23.01 -9.08 31.62
CA ASN A 588 -23.29 -8.22 30.47
C ASN A 588 -22.02 -7.59 29.88
N PRO A 589 -21.54 -8.03 28.70
CA PRO A 589 -20.33 -7.49 28.09
C PRO A 589 -20.46 -6.05 27.56
N LEU A 590 -21.67 -5.46 27.54
CA LEU A 590 -21.90 -4.05 27.15
C LEU A 590 -21.83 -3.07 28.34
N GLU A 591 -21.68 -3.58 29.56
CA GLU A 591 -21.54 -2.80 30.79
C GLU A 591 -20.11 -2.88 31.33
N ILE A 592 -19.71 -1.87 32.10
CA ILE A 592 -18.44 -1.82 32.80
C ILE A 592 -18.61 -2.19 34.28
N CYS A 593 -17.81 -3.16 34.74
CA CYS A 593 -17.71 -3.62 36.12
C CYS A 593 -16.28 -3.46 36.67
N GLY A 594 -15.83 -2.20 36.76
CA GLY A 594 -14.57 -1.83 37.39
C GLY A 594 -13.31 -2.29 36.65
N GLY A 595 -12.28 -2.61 37.41
CA GLY A 595 -10.96 -3.04 36.95
C GLY A 595 -10.19 -3.76 38.07
N ALA A 596 -8.87 -3.89 37.96
CA ALA A 596 -8.06 -4.53 39.00
C ALA A 596 -7.60 -3.50 40.07
N ASN A 597 -8.12 -3.60 41.30
CA ASN A 597 -8.00 -2.56 42.34
C ASN A 597 -8.65 -1.24 41.89
N ARG A 598 -9.82 -1.35 41.22
CA ARG A 598 -10.52 -0.25 40.52
C ARG A 598 -12.02 -0.45 40.53
N LEU A 599 -12.71 0.45 41.21
CA LEU A 599 -14.13 0.36 41.50
C LEU A 599 -14.91 1.32 40.59
N SER A 600 -15.84 0.78 39.79
CA SER A 600 -16.85 1.61 39.12
C SER A 600 -17.88 2.01 40.15
N LEU A 601 -17.79 3.24 40.67
CA LEU A 601 -18.57 3.72 41.81
C LEU A 601 -19.90 4.34 41.37
N TYR A 602 -20.99 3.85 41.95
CA TYR A 602 -22.35 4.33 41.76
C TYR A 602 -22.89 4.89 43.09
N THR A 603 -23.56 6.03 43.01
CA THR A 603 -23.97 6.83 44.19
C THR A 603 -25.47 7.11 44.15
N LEU A 604 -26.17 6.91 45.26
CA LEU A 604 -27.61 7.17 45.34
C LEU A 604 -27.91 8.64 44.98
N GLY A 605 -28.84 8.86 44.04
CA GLY A 605 -29.16 10.18 43.53
C GLY A 605 -29.73 11.12 44.60
N SER A 606 -29.44 12.42 44.46
CA SER A 606 -29.82 13.49 45.40
C SER A 606 -31.34 13.80 45.41
N GLY A 607 -32.14 12.81 45.79
CA GLY A 607 -33.61 12.88 45.82
C GLY A 607 -34.29 11.74 46.59
N SER A 608 -33.56 10.88 47.30
CA SER A 608 -34.14 9.81 48.13
C SER A 608 -33.30 9.58 49.39
N SER A 609 -33.96 9.54 50.55
CA SER A 609 -33.32 9.35 51.86
C SER A 609 -33.59 7.94 52.39
N VAL A 610 -32.53 7.19 52.70
CA VAL A 610 -32.64 5.86 53.34
C VAL A 610 -33.04 6.01 54.82
N PRO A 611 -34.13 5.37 55.28
CA PRO A 611 -34.45 5.25 56.71
C PRO A 611 -33.64 4.11 57.36
N ALA A 612 -33.16 4.30 58.58
CA ALA A 612 -32.23 3.36 59.24
C ALA A 612 -32.83 2.57 60.42
N THR A 613 -32.20 1.43 60.71
CA THR A 613 -32.19 0.66 61.99
C THR A 613 -33.44 -0.08 62.50
N SER A 614 -33.32 -1.41 62.50
CA SER A 614 -33.49 -2.32 63.67
C SER A 614 -34.86 -2.49 64.37
N SER A 615 -35.45 -3.71 64.32
CA SER A 615 -35.62 -4.62 65.48
C SER A 615 -36.69 -5.74 65.29
N THR A 616 -36.25 -6.99 65.41
CA THR A 616 -36.96 -8.18 65.99
C THR A 616 -38.43 -8.56 65.65
N ILE A 617 -38.55 -9.75 65.01
CA ILE A 617 -39.34 -10.93 65.46
C ILE A 617 -40.86 -11.03 65.13
N SER A 618 -41.15 -12.01 64.25
CA SER A 618 -42.27 -12.99 64.24
C SER A 618 -43.59 -12.81 63.44
N ILE A 619 -43.75 -13.80 62.53
CA ILE A 619 -44.97 -14.60 62.22
C ILE A 619 -46.01 -14.02 61.23
N SER A 620 -45.99 -14.64 60.04
CA SER A 620 -47.10 -15.04 59.16
C SER A 620 -48.24 -14.07 58.81
N THR A 621 -48.15 -13.61 57.55
CA THR A 621 -49.25 -13.57 56.55
C THR A 621 -50.60 -12.97 56.94
N ILE A 622 -50.92 -11.80 56.35
CA ILE A 622 -52.06 -11.58 55.45
C ILE A 622 -51.93 -10.17 54.85
N LYS A 623 -51.96 -10.05 53.51
CA LYS A 623 -52.85 -9.08 52.83
C LYS A 623 -52.92 -9.28 51.32
N THR A 624 -54.13 -9.55 50.85
CA THR A 624 -54.61 -9.21 49.51
C THR A 624 -55.12 -7.77 49.49
N THR A 625 -55.37 -7.27 48.27
CA THR A 625 -56.16 -6.06 47.92
C THR A 625 -55.55 -4.66 48.20
N SER A 626 -55.70 -3.65 47.33
CA SER A 626 -55.54 -3.57 45.85
C SER A 626 -56.02 -2.21 45.34
N SER A 627 -55.15 -1.43 44.68
CA SER A 627 -55.52 -0.48 43.59
C SER A 627 -54.28 0.27 43.06
N ALA A 628 -54.24 0.78 41.82
CA ALA A 628 -54.44 0.13 40.51
C ALA A 628 -54.20 1.15 39.38
N THR A 629 -53.16 0.98 38.56
CA THR A 629 -52.94 1.69 37.27
C THR A 629 -51.75 1.10 36.51
N PRO A 630 -51.70 1.12 35.17
CA PRO A 630 -52.80 1.07 34.19
C PRO A 630 -52.81 -0.28 33.43
N SER A 631 -53.91 -0.61 32.73
CA SER A 631 -54.01 -1.87 31.97
C SER A 631 -53.37 -1.77 30.59
N ALA A 632 -52.64 -2.81 30.19
CA ALA A 632 -52.39 -3.11 28.77
C ALA A 632 -53.68 -3.64 28.10
N SER A 633 -53.74 -3.61 26.77
CA SER A 633 -54.84 -4.21 25.99
C SER A 633 -54.62 -5.71 25.77
N PRO A 634 -55.69 -6.54 25.77
CA PRO A 634 -55.56 -7.98 25.55
C PRO A 634 -55.22 -8.33 24.09
N VAL A 635 -54.34 -9.30 23.88
CA VAL A 635 -54.06 -9.88 22.56
C VAL A 635 -55.26 -10.69 22.08
N VAL A 636 -55.82 -10.31 20.93
CA VAL A 636 -56.97 -10.97 20.29
C VAL A 636 -56.70 -11.15 18.80
N CYS A 637 -56.41 -12.37 18.38
CA CYS A 637 -56.27 -12.69 16.96
C CYS A 637 -57.64 -12.77 16.24
N PRO A 638 -57.74 -12.34 14.97
CA PRO A 638 -56.68 -11.80 14.11
C PRO A 638 -56.39 -10.30 14.29
N ALA A 639 -57.13 -9.57 15.13
CA ALA A 639 -57.01 -8.12 15.27
C ALA A 639 -55.64 -7.64 15.80
N SER A 640 -54.95 -8.48 16.56
CA SER A 640 -53.58 -8.23 17.06
C SER A 640 -52.47 -8.71 16.11
N ASN A 641 -52.76 -9.12 14.88
CA ASN A 641 -51.72 -9.63 13.98
C ASN A 641 -50.67 -8.55 13.63
N ASN A 642 -49.39 -8.93 13.65
CA ASN A 642 -48.23 -8.05 13.54
C ASN A 642 -48.15 -6.93 14.62
N THR A 643 -48.91 -7.03 15.71
CA THR A 643 -48.74 -6.12 16.86
C THR A 643 -47.65 -6.64 17.80
N ILE A 644 -46.97 -5.73 18.47
CA ILE A 644 -45.92 -6.04 19.43
C ILE A 644 -46.50 -5.88 20.84
N VAL A 645 -46.34 -6.90 21.69
CA VAL A 645 -46.77 -6.88 23.09
C VAL A 645 -45.63 -7.17 24.05
N GLY A 646 -45.66 -6.53 25.23
CA GLY A 646 -44.67 -6.71 26.27
C GLY A 646 -45.10 -7.75 27.30
N SER A 647 -44.18 -8.67 27.66
CA SER A 647 -44.34 -9.59 28.79
C SER A 647 -42.99 -9.89 29.43
N ASN A 648 -42.90 -9.76 30.77
CA ASN A 648 -41.70 -10.00 31.58
C ASN A 648 -40.40 -9.34 31.05
N GLY A 649 -40.51 -8.10 30.57
CA GLY A 649 -39.39 -7.33 29.99
C GLY A 649 -39.12 -7.61 28.51
N GLY A 650 -39.63 -8.74 27.99
CA GLY A 650 -39.58 -9.12 26.59
C GLY A 650 -40.68 -8.52 25.74
N TYR A 651 -40.37 -8.23 24.48
CA TYR A 651 -41.34 -7.88 23.45
C TYR A 651 -41.56 -9.07 22.51
N TRP A 652 -42.82 -9.29 22.14
CA TRP A 652 -43.29 -10.43 21.37
C TRP A 652 -44.10 -9.92 20.19
N LEU A 653 -43.77 -10.39 18.98
CA LEU A 653 -44.55 -10.11 17.77
C LEU A 653 -45.67 -11.15 17.67
N VAL A 654 -46.92 -10.69 17.65
CA VAL A 654 -48.10 -11.55 17.55
C VAL A 654 -48.32 -11.95 16.09
N GLU A 655 -48.26 -13.24 15.78
CA GLU A 655 -48.34 -13.81 14.43
C GLU A 655 -49.55 -14.77 14.38
N CYS A 656 -50.73 -14.18 14.18
CA CYS A 656 -52.03 -14.84 14.19
C CYS A 656 -52.22 -15.78 13.00
N GLN A 657 -52.87 -16.93 13.22
CA GLN A 657 -53.04 -17.99 12.20
C GLN A 657 -51.71 -18.55 11.64
N LEU A 658 -50.59 -18.37 12.37
CA LEU A 658 -49.28 -18.92 12.07
C LEU A 658 -48.86 -19.90 13.18
N ASP A 659 -48.26 -21.02 12.79
CA ASP A 659 -47.71 -22.05 13.67
C ASP A 659 -46.27 -22.32 13.22
N HIS A 660 -45.29 -22.09 14.08
CA HIS A 660 -43.87 -22.35 13.81
C HIS A 660 -43.55 -23.81 14.12
N TYR A 661 -43.46 -24.67 13.11
CA TYR A 661 -43.41 -26.12 13.31
C TYR A 661 -42.12 -26.59 14.01
N GLY A 662 -42.28 -27.25 15.16
CA GLY A 662 -41.19 -27.82 15.96
C GLY A 662 -40.63 -26.90 17.04
N GLY A 663 -39.63 -27.38 17.77
CA GLY A 663 -39.05 -26.68 18.93
C GLY A 663 -39.84 -26.84 20.23
N ASP A 664 -40.92 -27.62 20.24
CA ASP A 664 -41.84 -27.76 21.36
C ASP A 664 -41.17 -28.31 22.63
N MET A 665 -41.05 -27.44 23.63
CA MET A 665 -40.49 -27.72 24.96
C MET A 665 -41.49 -28.46 25.87
N GLY A 666 -42.77 -28.41 25.51
CA GLY A 666 -43.91 -28.78 26.33
C GLY A 666 -45.11 -27.88 26.01
N TYR A 667 -46.22 -28.09 26.72
CA TYR A 667 -47.40 -27.23 26.58
C TYR A 667 -48.06 -26.95 27.93
N VAL A 668 -48.74 -25.81 28.03
CA VAL A 668 -49.53 -25.41 29.20
C VAL A 668 -50.98 -25.12 28.78
N ALA A 669 -51.92 -25.39 29.69
CA ALA A 669 -53.34 -25.14 29.44
C ALA A 669 -53.71 -23.70 29.84
N VAL A 670 -53.99 -22.84 28.86
CA VAL A 670 -54.30 -21.41 29.05
C VAL A 670 -55.44 -20.98 28.12
N THR A 671 -56.16 -19.91 28.47
CA THR A 671 -57.37 -19.47 27.77
C THR A 671 -57.17 -18.25 26.85
N SER A 672 -55.94 -17.74 26.71
CA SER A 672 -55.63 -16.59 25.85
C SER A 672 -54.19 -16.62 25.34
N LEU A 673 -53.93 -15.96 24.21
CA LEU A 673 -52.59 -15.87 23.64
C LEU A 673 -51.65 -15.02 24.51
N GLN A 674 -52.18 -14.01 25.23
CA GLN A 674 -51.37 -13.27 26.21
C GLN A 674 -50.87 -14.19 27.33
N ALA A 675 -51.73 -15.00 27.93
CA ALA A 675 -51.32 -15.95 28.98
C ALA A 675 -50.35 -17.03 28.47
N CYS A 676 -50.42 -17.34 27.17
CA CYS A 676 -49.48 -18.23 26.48
C CYS A 676 -48.09 -17.57 26.34
N ILE A 677 -48.04 -16.31 25.87
CA ILE A 677 -46.83 -15.48 25.83
C ILE A 677 -46.23 -15.32 27.24
N ASP A 678 -47.05 -15.04 28.26
CA ASP A 678 -46.60 -14.83 29.64
C ASP A 678 -45.94 -16.09 30.25
N ALA A 679 -46.47 -17.28 29.92
CA ALA A 679 -45.88 -18.55 30.34
C ALA A 679 -44.54 -18.82 29.64
N CYS A 680 -44.41 -18.51 28.35
CA CYS A 680 -43.15 -18.62 27.62
C CYS A 680 -42.11 -17.60 28.09
N ALA A 681 -42.52 -16.35 28.33
CA ALA A 681 -41.66 -15.28 28.84
C ALA A 681 -41.15 -15.53 30.28
N THR A 682 -41.67 -16.55 30.98
CA THR A 682 -41.14 -17.04 32.27
C THR A 682 -40.45 -18.41 32.18
N THR A 683 -40.51 -19.07 31.01
CA THR A 683 -39.91 -20.39 30.76
C THR A 683 -38.54 -20.22 30.12
N GLN A 684 -37.48 -20.55 30.87
CA GLN A 684 -36.09 -20.38 30.41
C GLN A 684 -35.83 -21.08 29.07
N GLY A 685 -35.43 -20.32 28.06
CA GLY A 685 -35.14 -20.81 26.71
C GLY A 685 -36.34 -20.85 25.76
N CYS A 686 -37.54 -20.44 26.20
CA CYS A 686 -38.70 -20.30 25.33
C CYS A 686 -38.65 -18.98 24.56
N ILE A 687 -38.81 -19.05 23.23
CA ILE A 687 -38.66 -17.91 22.30
C ILE A 687 -39.80 -17.80 21.27
N ASP A 688 -40.69 -18.80 21.20
CA ASP A 688 -41.92 -18.77 20.41
C ASP A 688 -43.04 -19.49 21.16
N VAL A 689 -44.29 -19.11 20.86
CA VAL A 689 -45.47 -19.84 21.30
C VAL A 689 -46.43 -20.11 20.16
N SER A 690 -47.26 -21.13 20.32
CA SER A 690 -48.39 -21.39 19.43
C SER A 690 -49.59 -21.92 20.23
N LEU A 691 -50.65 -21.11 20.33
CA LEU A 691 -51.88 -21.45 21.04
C LEU A 691 -52.88 -22.11 20.11
N SER A 692 -53.19 -23.38 20.36
CA SER A 692 -54.23 -24.16 19.66
C SER A 692 -55.38 -24.49 20.62
N GLY A 693 -56.53 -23.86 20.44
CA GLY A 693 -57.65 -23.95 21.39
C GLY A 693 -57.27 -23.38 22.76
N THR A 694 -57.01 -24.27 23.73
CA THR A 694 -56.47 -23.91 25.06
C THR A 694 -55.08 -24.49 25.34
N ALA A 695 -54.49 -25.21 24.39
CA ALA A 695 -53.13 -25.75 24.52
C ALA A 695 -52.12 -24.74 23.96
N CYS A 696 -51.36 -24.12 24.85
CA CYS A 696 -50.23 -23.26 24.50
C CYS A 696 -48.97 -24.11 24.39
N TYR A 697 -48.50 -24.34 23.17
CA TYR A 697 -47.23 -24.99 22.90
C TYR A 697 -46.13 -23.95 23.01
N MET A 698 -45.13 -24.22 23.86
CA MET A 698 -44.02 -23.33 24.18
C MET A 698 -42.75 -23.85 23.52
N LYS A 699 -42.03 -23.01 22.77
CA LYS A 699 -41.01 -23.47 21.82
C LYS A 699 -39.65 -22.78 22.03
N ASN A 700 -38.56 -23.56 21.97
CA ASN A 700 -37.18 -23.07 22.10
C ASN A 700 -36.45 -22.82 20.77
N ALA A 701 -37.11 -23.12 19.65
CA ALA A 701 -36.62 -22.87 18.30
C ALA A 701 -37.74 -22.24 17.47
N LEU A 702 -37.41 -21.19 16.71
CA LEU A 702 -38.36 -20.59 15.78
C LEU A 702 -38.43 -21.45 14.50
N GLY A 703 -39.31 -22.44 14.51
CA GLY A 703 -39.53 -23.36 13.39
C GLY A 703 -40.08 -22.70 12.12
N GLN A 704 -40.30 -23.49 11.07
CA GLN A 704 -40.91 -22.97 9.84
C GLN A 704 -42.36 -22.56 10.11
N GLY A 705 -42.66 -21.27 9.94
CA GLY A 705 -44.00 -20.72 10.07
C GLY A 705 -44.91 -21.20 8.95
N ASN A 706 -45.92 -22.00 9.28
CA ASN A 706 -46.96 -22.46 8.36
C ASN A 706 -48.32 -21.85 8.77
N ILE A 707 -49.13 -21.46 7.78
CA ILE A 707 -50.44 -20.86 8.03
C ILE A 707 -51.41 -21.97 8.46
N ASN A 708 -51.92 -21.87 9.69
CA ASN A 708 -52.76 -22.87 10.32
C ASN A 708 -54.02 -22.21 10.93
N THR A 709 -55.17 -22.37 10.26
CA THR A 709 -56.44 -21.70 10.59
C THR A 709 -57.07 -22.27 11.86
N GLY A 710 -56.55 -21.85 13.02
CA GLY A 710 -56.99 -22.30 14.34
C GLY A 710 -55.89 -22.19 15.42
N VAL A 711 -54.63 -22.06 15.01
CA VAL A 711 -53.48 -21.81 15.88
C VAL A 711 -53.13 -20.32 15.82
N ASN A 712 -52.71 -19.72 16.94
CA ASN A 712 -52.17 -18.36 16.91
C ASN A 712 -50.81 -18.31 17.59
N GLY A 713 -49.81 -17.83 16.86
CA GLY A 713 -48.42 -17.77 17.32
C GLY A 713 -48.05 -16.40 17.88
N ALA A 714 -46.93 -16.37 18.60
CA ALA A 714 -46.23 -15.13 18.90
C ALA A 714 -44.77 -15.42 19.27
N ARG A 715 -43.83 -14.78 18.56
CA ARG A 715 -42.40 -14.99 18.78
C ARG A 715 -41.73 -13.81 19.49
N TYR A 716 -40.72 -14.12 20.27
CA TYR A 716 -39.88 -13.16 20.96
C TYR A 716 -39.04 -12.35 19.97
N ILE A 717 -38.97 -11.03 20.19
CA ILE A 717 -38.21 -10.08 19.37
C ILE A 717 -37.25 -9.20 20.19
N GLY A 718 -36.97 -9.56 21.45
CA GLY A 718 -35.99 -8.90 22.32
C GLY A 718 -36.56 -7.84 23.27
N ASN A 719 -35.68 -7.10 23.95
CA ASN A 719 -36.00 -6.13 25.00
C ASN A 719 -35.62 -4.72 24.53
N VAL A 720 -36.56 -3.76 24.47
CA VAL A 720 -36.33 -2.40 23.95
C VAL A 720 -36.89 -1.33 24.88
N SER A 721 -36.11 -0.28 25.16
CA SER A 721 -36.57 0.91 25.91
C SER A 721 -36.80 2.09 24.97
N THR A 722 -37.75 2.97 25.30
CA THR A 722 -38.30 4.00 24.40
C THR A 722 -37.72 5.39 24.61
N THR A 723 -37.58 6.16 23.52
CA THR A 723 -37.74 7.63 23.52
C THR A 723 -37.96 8.13 22.08
N LEU A 724 -38.87 9.09 21.88
CA LEU A 724 -39.32 9.52 20.55
C LEU A 724 -39.94 10.93 20.61
N SER A 725 -39.44 11.89 19.81
CA SER A 725 -40.15 13.13 19.41
C SER A 725 -39.34 13.98 18.42
N SER A 726 -39.93 14.79 17.52
CA SER A 726 -41.31 14.84 16.99
C SER A 726 -41.42 15.80 15.78
N ALA A 727 -41.95 15.34 14.65
CA ALA A 727 -42.63 16.08 13.56
C ALA A 727 -42.93 15.07 12.41
N ILE A 728 -44.15 14.65 12.02
CA ILE A 728 -45.52 15.21 12.00
C ILE A 728 -45.64 16.33 10.94
N SER A 729 -46.41 16.22 9.84
CA SER A 729 -47.25 15.12 9.25
C SER A 729 -47.15 15.20 7.69
N SER A 730 -48.06 14.90 6.74
CA SER A 730 -49.48 14.48 6.60
C SER A 730 -49.76 14.25 5.09
N THR A 731 -50.69 13.44 4.55
CA THR A 731 -51.66 12.44 5.08
C THR A 731 -52.22 11.56 3.93
N SER A 732 -52.47 10.27 4.22
CA SER A 732 -53.60 9.43 3.75
C SER A 732 -53.74 8.86 2.30
N ALA A 733 -54.33 7.65 2.27
CA ALA A 733 -54.93 6.88 1.15
C ALA A 733 -53.96 6.23 0.11
N ILE A 734 -53.69 4.92 0.11
CA ILE A 734 -54.56 3.71 -0.02
C ILE A 734 -55.25 3.62 -1.39
N VAL A 735 -54.87 2.63 -2.22
CA VAL A 735 -55.74 1.60 -2.87
C VAL A 735 -54.87 0.67 -3.78
N THR A 736 -55.39 -0.53 -4.03
CA THR A 736 -54.77 -1.74 -4.61
C THR A 736 -54.13 -1.67 -6.00
N SER A 737 -53.27 -2.66 -6.25
CA SER A 737 -52.83 -3.17 -7.55
C SER A 737 -53.98 -3.59 -8.50
N THR A 738 -53.78 -3.41 -9.82
CA THR A 738 -54.18 -4.40 -10.85
C THR A 738 -53.45 -4.20 -12.18
N THR A 739 -52.77 -5.26 -12.63
CA THR A 739 -52.68 -5.80 -14.00
C THR A 739 -52.95 -4.94 -15.26
N SER A 740 -51.99 -5.00 -16.18
CA SER A 740 -52.14 -5.29 -17.65
C SER A 740 -52.13 -4.17 -18.72
N SER A 741 -51.24 -4.43 -19.70
CA SER A 741 -51.41 -4.39 -21.17
C SER A 741 -51.34 -3.08 -21.99
N THR A 742 -50.49 -3.17 -23.02
CA THR A 742 -50.62 -2.69 -24.42
C THR A 742 -50.50 -1.20 -24.80
N SER A 743 -49.30 -0.87 -25.31
CA SER A 743 -49.03 -0.49 -26.72
C SER A 743 -49.21 0.94 -27.26
N PHE A 744 -48.32 1.28 -28.22
CA PHE A 744 -48.36 2.33 -29.26
C PHE A 744 -48.37 3.83 -28.88
N ALA A 745 -47.17 4.36 -28.67
CA ALA A 745 -46.43 5.27 -29.58
C ALA A 745 -46.99 6.65 -30.07
N VAL A 746 -46.01 7.51 -30.40
CA VAL A 746 -46.03 8.74 -31.23
C VAL A 746 -46.10 10.10 -30.50
N LEU A 747 -45.25 11.00 -31.00
CA LEU A 747 -44.91 12.40 -30.68
C LEU A 747 -46.15 13.34 -30.55
N SER A 748 -46.09 14.55 -29.96
CA SER A 748 -45.10 15.60 -30.29
C SER A 748 -44.97 16.81 -29.33
N SER A 749 -43.71 17.18 -29.07
CA SER A 749 -43.12 18.54 -29.06
C SER A 749 -43.81 19.77 -28.42
N SER A 750 -43.06 20.45 -27.55
CA SER A 750 -42.75 21.88 -27.72
C SER A 750 -41.44 22.30 -27.02
N THR A 751 -40.46 22.73 -27.82
CA THR A 751 -39.33 23.61 -27.42
C THR A 751 -39.64 25.03 -27.97
N PRO A 752 -38.85 26.12 -27.74
CA PRO A 752 -37.40 26.27 -27.98
C PRO A 752 -36.66 26.81 -26.71
N ILE A 753 -35.40 27.23 -26.66
CA ILE A 753 -34.30 27.41 -27.66
C ILE A 753 -33.01 26.74 -27.07
N SER A 754 -31.72 26.96 -27.41
CA SER A 754 -31.00 27.94 -28.24
C SER A 754 -29.65 27.41 -28.75
N SER A 755 -29.02 28.17 -29.65
CA SER A 755 -27.56 28.36 -29.81
C SER A 755 -26.63 27.14 -29.92
N SER A 756 -26.59 26.56 -31.12
CA SER A 756 -25.47 26.65 -32.09
C SER A 756 -24.06 27.12 -31.64
N ALA A 757 -22.93 26.74 -32.27
CA ALA A 757 -22.61 25.65 -33.24
C ALA A 757 -21.09 25.65 -33.63
N VAL A 758 -20.53 24.46 -33.96
CA VAL A 758 -19.62 24.14 -35.11
C VAL A 758 -18.40 25.05 -35.37
N MET A 759 -17.13 24.62 -35.15
CA MET A 759 -16.27 23.70 -35.96
C MET A 759 -15.91 24.23 -37.37
N ILE A 760 -14.68 24.09 -37.90
CA ILE A 760 -14.17 22.91 -38.66
C ILE A 760 -12.66 23.10 -39.01
N SER A 761 -11.83 22.05 -38.79
CA SER A 761 -10.77 21.42 -39.63
C SER A 761 -9.73 22.28 -40.43
N THR A 762 -8.50 21.84 -40.76
CA THR A 762 -8.04 20.48 -41.17
C THR A 762 -6.57 20.10 -40.87
N GLY A 763 -6.35 18.82 -40.53
CA GLY A 763 -5.17 18.01 -40.95
C GLY A 763 -4.05 17.77 -39.92
N THR A 764 -3.37 16.61 -39.85
CA THR A 764 -3.51 15.29 -40.52
C THR A 764 -2.78 14.18 -39.74
N SER A 765 -3.25 12.91 -39.80
CA SER A 765 -2.54 11.65 -39.42
C SER A 765 -2.23 11.43 -37.92
N SER A 766 -2.06 10.21 -37.37
CA SER A 766 -2.33 8.81 -37.78
C SER A 766 -2.33 7.87 -36.55
N ILE A 767 -2.85 6.64 -36.65
CA ILE A 767 -3.18 5.73 -35.51
C ILE A 767 -2.15 4.60 -35.30
N SER A 768 -1.92 4.18 -34.04
CA SER A 768 -1.30 2.89 -33.64
C SER A 768 -1.90 2.34 -32.31
N ILE A 769 -1.67 1.06 -31.98
CA ILE A 769 -2.37 0.27 -30.93
C ILE A 769 -1.35 -0.59 -30.12
N SER A 770 -1.63 -0.94 -28.84
CA SER A 770 -0.64 -1.42 -27.84
C SER A 770 -0.87 -2.81 -27.20
N ALA A 771 0.22 -3.49 -26.81
CA ALA A 771 0.34 -4.74 -26.00
C ALA A 771 1.86 -4.99 -25.66
N THR A 772 2.38 -5.77 -24.69
CA THR A 772 1.95 -6.50 -23.45
C THR A 772 3.23 -6.87 -22.63
N ALA A 773 3.15 -7.49 -21.43
CA ALA A 773 4.28 -7.69 -20.50
C ALA A 773 4.53 -9.15 -19.99
N ALA A 774 5.51 -9.35 -19.08
CA ALA A 774 6.04 -10.64 -18.58
C ALA A 774 6.40 -10.60 -17.05
N PRO A 775 6.69 -11.73 -16.36
CA PRO A 775 6.53 -11.87 -14.89
C PRO A 775 7.79 -11.69 -13.99
N THR A 776 7.60 -11.80 -12.66
CA THR A 776 8.50 -11.41 -11.56
C THR A 776 9.05 -12.60 -10.72
N PRO A 777 10.17 -12.43 -9.99
CA PRO A 777 10.79 -13.48 -9.17
C PRO A 777 10.12 -13.72 -7.79
N ILE A 778 10.34 -14.91 -7.25
CA ILE A 778 9.85 -15.37 -5.94
C ILE A 778 10.85 -15.04 -4.82
N SER A 779 10.37 -14.36 -3.78
CA SER A 779 11.13 -13.97 -2.59
C SER A 779 10.22 -13.93 -1.37
N CYS A 780 10.70 -14.35 -0.20
CA CYS A 780 9.94 -14.25 1.05
C CYS A 780 10.16 -12.90 1.76
N PRO A 781 9.12 -12.32 2.39
CA PRO A 781 7.76 -12.83 2.54
C PRO A 781 6.82 -12.52 1.37
N SER A 782 7.26 -11.82 0.32
CA SER A 782 6.40 -11.36 -0.79
C SER A 782 5.79 -12.47 -1.66
N ALA A 783 6.27 -13.71 -1.53
CA ALA A 783 5.71 -14.91 -2.14
C ALA A 783 5.00 -15.83 -1.12
N ASN A 784 4.76 -15.38 0.11
CA ASN A 784 4.09 -16.21 1.11
C ASN A 784 2.67 -16.59 0.69
N SER A 785 2.28 -17.82 1.03
CA SER A 785 1.06 -18.50 0.60
C SER A 785 0.88 -18.61 -0.93
N THR A 786 1.80 -18.11 -1.76
CA THR A 786 1.67 -18.24 -3.22
C THR A 786 1.95 -19.67 -3.65
N ILE A 787 1.22 -20.14 -4.66
CA ILE A 787 1.58 -21.35 -5.38
C ILE A 787 2.65 -21.02 -6.41
N ASP A 788 3.82 -21.62 -6.25
CA ASP A 788 4.80 -21.78 -7.32
C ASP A 788 4.51 -23.05 -8.11
N ASN A 789 4.46 -22.93 -9.44
CA ASN A 789 4.47 -24.10 -10.31
C ASN A 789 5.92 -24.45 -10.64
N ALA A 790 6.59 -25.01 -9.63
CA ALA A 790 7.95 -25.52 -9.73
C ALA A 790 8.08 -26.61 -10.80
N PHE A 791 9.31 -26.98 -11.12
CA PHE A 791 9.59 -27.83 -12.27
C PHE A 791 8.89 -29.20 -12.21
N ASN A 792 8.71 -29.82 -13.39
CA ASN A 792 7.94 -31.06 -13.59
C ASN A 792 6.42 -30.99 -13.28
N GLN A 793 5.82 -29.79 -13.24
CA GLN A 793 4.40 -29.58 -12.85
C GLN A 793 4.09 -30.07 -11.42
N LYS A 794 5.10 -30.16 -10.56
CA LYS A 794 4.91 -30.31 -9.13
C LYS A 794 4.65 -28.92 -8.55
N THR A 795 3.41 -28.67 -8.19
CA THR A 795 2.95 -27.39 -7.64
C THR A 795 3.34 -27.28 -6.16
N PHE A 796 4.10 -26.28 -5.75
CA PHE A 796 4.47 -26.06 -4.35
C PHE A 796 3.76 -24.82 -3.78
N LEU A 797 3.09 -24.98 -2.64
CA LEU A 797 2.64 -23.88 -1.81
C LEU A 797 3.84 -23.31 -1.05
N ILE A 798 4.06 -22.01 -1.14
CA ILE A 798 5.14 -21.30 -0.45
C ILE A 798 4.68 -20.84 0.95
N GLU A 799 5.49 -21.09 1.96
CA GLU A 799 5.20 -20.92 3.39
C GLU A 799 6.38 -20.24 4.10
N CYS A 800 6.54 -18.94 3.81
CA CYS A 800 7.58 -18.08 4.36
C CYS A 800 7.47 -17.95 5.89
N GLY A 801 8.59 -18.19 6.59
CA GLY A 801 8.67 -18.21 8.06
C GLY A 801 8.54 -19.61 8.67
N ILE A 802 7.99 -20.57 7.91
CA ILE A 802 7.60 -21.90 8.41
C ILE A 802 8.69 -22.95 8.19
N ASP A 803 8.95 -23.72 9.22
CA ASP A 803 9.73 -24.96 9.25
C ASP A 803 8.81 -26.12 9.65
N HIS A 804 8.52 -27.03 8.72
CA HIS A 804 7.74 -28.24 9.04
C HIS A 804 8.65 -29.29 9.69
N TYR A 805 8.54 -29.52 11.01
CA TYR A 805 9.57 -30.25 11.75
C TYR A 805 9.64 -31.76 11.45
N ALA A 806 10.87 -32.27 11.33
CA ALA A 806 11.23 -33.65 10.97
C ALA A 806 10.81 -34.08 9.54
N GLY A 807 11.25 -35.28 9.14
CA GLY A 807 11.10 -35.78 7.76
C GLY A 807 12.29 -35.50 6.85
N ASP A 808 13.37 -34.92 7.37
CA ASP A 808 14.56 -34.53 6.61
C ASP A 808 15.22 -35.71 5.90
N MET A 809 15.24 -35.66 4.58
CA MET A 809 15.87 -36.65 3.69
C MET A 809 17.20 -36.19 3.11
N GLY A 810 17.57 -34.91 3.28
CA GLY A 810 18.88 -34.38 2.90
C GLY A 810 19.00 -32.87 3.03
N MET A 811 20.23 -32.35 2.87
CA MET A 811 20.56 -30.92 2.80
C MET A 811 21.23 -30.63 1.45
N VAL A 812 20.86 -29.51 0.82
CA VAL A 812 21.54 -28.92 -0.34
C VAL A 812 21.74 -27.42 -0.13
N TYR A 813 22.76 -26.82 -0.76
CA TYR A 813 23.00 -25.37 -0.69
C TYR A 813 22.51 -24.68 -1.97
N VAL A 814 21.82 -23.55 -1.81
CA VAL A 814 21.15 -22.80 -2.90
C VAL A 814 21.30 -21.29 -2.72
N SER A 815 21.23 -20.54 -3.82
CA SER A 815 21.39 -19.08 -3.87
C SER A 815 20.17 -18.29 -3.38
N ASP A 816 18.99 -18.85 -3.59
CA ASP A 816 17.69 -18.20 -3.45
C ASP A 816 16.60 -19.26 -3.17
N PHE A 817 15.38 -18.80 -2.96
CA PHE A 817 14.33 -19.68 -2.51
C PHE A 817 13.77 -20.59 -3.60
N LEU A 818 13.64 -20.06 -4.82
CA LEU A 818 13.12 -20.81 -5.95
C LEU A 818 14.05 -21.99 -6.28
N GLY A 819 15.37 -21.83 -6.08
CA GLY A 819 16.34 -22.93 -6.09
C GLY A 819 16.05 -24.03 -5.05
N CYS A 820 15.63 -23.69 -3.83
CA CYS A 820 15.27 -24.68 -2.80
C CYS A 820 14.02 -25.48 -3.19
N ILE A 821 12.96 -24.79 -3.61
CA ILE A 821 11.68 -25.39 -4.00
C ILE A 821 11.88 -26.35 -5.18
N ASN A 822 12.62 -25.92 -6.21
CA ASN A 822 12.91 -26.76 -7.38
C ASN A 822 13.81 -27.96 -7.03
N ALA A 823 14.70 -27.87 -6.04
CA ALA A 823 15.46 -29.04 -5.58
C ALA A 823 14.55 -30.15 -5.02
N CYS A 824 13.47 -29.80 -4.31
CA CYS A 824 12.48 -30.78 -3.83
C CYS A 824 11.50 -31.25 -4.91
N ALA A 825 11.17 -30.39 -5.87
CA ALA A 825 10.42 -30.83 -7.06
C ALA A 825 11.12 -32.03 -7.73
N ASN A 826 12.45 -31.98 -7.79
CA ASN A 826 13.28 -32.95 -8.51
C ASN A 826 13.73 -34.15 -7.67
N ALA A 827 13.65 -34.06 -6.35
CA ALA A 827 13.93 -35.16 -5.43
C ALA A 827 12.76 -36.16 -5.35
N THR A 828 13.07 -37.45 -5.52
CA THR A 828 12.07 -38.53 -5.48
C THR A 828 11.61 -38.77 -4.04
N GLY A 829 10.31 -38.61 -3.79
CA GLY A 829 9.74 -38.68 -2.45
C GLY A 829 9.81 -37.39 -1.64
N CYS A 830 10.44 -36.32 -2.15
CA CYS A 830 10.41 -35.01 -1.48
C CYS A 830 9.07 -34.30 -1.69
N VAL A 831 8.54 -33.75 -0.60
CA VAL A 831 7.22 -33.09 -0.51
C VAL A 831 7.23 -31.78 0.29
N ASP A 832 8.33 -31.45 0.98
CA ASP A 832 8.48 -30.21 1.75
C ASP A 832 9.95 -29.73 1.73
N VAL A 833 10.16 -28.42 1.90
CA VAL A 833 11.48 -27.80 2.09
C VAL A 833 11.50 -26.79 3.22
N SER A 834 12.69 -26.52 3.73
CA SER A 834 12.95 -25.33 4.56
C SER A 834 14.35 -24.76 4.30
N LEU A 835 14.43 -23.49 3.91
CA LEU A 835 15.66 -22.77 3.57
C LEU A 835 16.08 -21.83 4.71
N SER A 836 17.20 -22.14 5.35
CA SER A 836 17.82 -21.29 6.37
C SER A 836 19.09 -20.65 5.81
N GLY A 837 19.02 -19.36 5.49
CA GLY A 837 20.07 -18.64 4.77
C GLY A 837 20.26 -19.20 3.35
N GLN A 838 21.30 -20.02 3.15
CA GLN A 838 21.56 -20.75 1.91
C GLN A 838 21.40 -22.28 2.05
N ALA A 839 21.15 -22.80 3.26
CA ALA A 839 20.98 -24.23 3.50
C ALA A 839 19.51 -24.64 3.33
N CYS A 840 19.23 -25.34 2.24
CA CYS A 840 17.91 -25.92 1.93
C CYS A 840 17.84 -27.35 2.45
N TYR A 841 16.95 -27.59 3.40
CA TYR A 841 16.62 -28.90 3.93
C TYR A 841 15.46 -29.49 3.11
N LEU A 842 15.66 -30.68 2.55
CA LEU A 842 14.68 -31.41 1.74
C LEU A 842 14.00 -32.47 2.60
N LYS A 843 12.67 -32.55 2.58
CA LYS A 843 11.88 -33.40 3.49
C LYS A 843 10.90 -34.30 2.74
N ASN A 844 10.76 -35.55 3.21
CA ASN A 844 9.88 -36.58 2.63
C ASN A 844 8.51 -36.70 3.33
N SER A 845 8.25 -35.89 4.35
CA SER A 845 6.96 -35.74 5.01
C SER A 845 6.76 -34.30 5.46
N VAL A 846 5.54 -33.77 5.28
CA VAL A 846 5.16 -32.47 5.85
C VAL A 846 4.93 -32.67 7.37
N GLY A 847 5.90 -32.21 8.17
CA GLY A 847 5.81 -32.20 9.63
C GLY A 847 4.85 -31.15 10.19
N GLY A 848 4.84 -30.97 11.53
CA GLY A 848 4.09 -29.86 12.13
C GLY A 848 4.76 -28.51 11.85
N PRO A 849 4.03 -27.43 11.54
CA PRO A 849 4.64 -26.13 11.27
C PRO A 849 5.20 -25.48 12.54
N ASN A 850 6.40 -24.91 12.43
CA ASN A 850 7.06 -24.10 13.44
C ASN A 850 7.49 -22.77 12.81
N ASN A 851 7.11 -21.63 13.39
CA ASN A 851 7.46 -20.32 12.84
C ASN A 851 8.77 -19.82 13.44
N ASN A 852 9.88 -20.08 12.77
CA ASN A 852 11.25 -19.80 13.24
C ASN A 852 12.07 -18.95 12.24
N GLY A 853 11.43 -18.42 11.19
CA GLY A 853 12.02 -17.42 10.29
C GLY A 853 12.78 -17.97 9.09
N VAL A 854 12.83 -19.29 8.90
CA VAL A 854 13.29 -19.92 7.65
C VAL A 854 12.24 -19.78 6.55
N TRP A 855 12.59 -20.07 5.30
CA TRP A 855 11.64 -20.02 4.19
C TRP A 855 11.22 -21.45 3.79
N GLY A 856 9.98 -21.88 4.04
CA GLY A 856 9.51 -23.24 3.78
C GLY A 856 8.48 -23.36 2.66
N ALA A 857 8.30 -24.54 2.05
CA ALA A 857 7.31 -24.76 0.99
C ALA A 857 7.00 -26.24 0.75
N ARG A 858 5.72 -26.59 0.50
CA ARG A 858 5.25 -27.99 0.37
C ARG A 858 4.45 -28.28 -0.90
N LEU A 859 4.45 -29.54 -1.32
CA LEU A 859 3.85 -30.05 -2.56
C LEU A 859 2.31 -30.20 -2.51
N VAL A 860 1.61 -29.80 -3.58
CA VAL A 860 0.13 -29.84 -3.76
C VAL A 860 -0.27 -30.22 -5.22
N THR A 861 -1.57 -30.41 -5.51
CA THR A 861 -2.10 -30.90 -6.82
C THR A 861 -3.50 -30.34 -7.18
N VAL A 862 -3.84 -30.17 -8.46
CA VAL A 862 -5.07 -29.47 -8.95
C VAL A 862 -5.75 -30.09 -10.21
N THR A 863 -7.04 -29.78 -10.47
CA THR A 863 -7.88 -30.29 -11.59
C THR A 863 -8.93 -29.26 -12.10
N SER A 864 -9.52 -29.45 -13.30
CA SER A 864 -10.48 -28.50 -13.93
C SER A 864 -11.50 -29.14 -14.92
N SER A 865 -12.54 -28.41 -15.36
CA SER A 865 -13.66 -28.93 -16.18
C SER A 865 -14.36 -27.85 -17.05
N ALA A 866 -15.06 -28.24 -18.13
CA ALA A 866 -15.83 -27.37 -19.02
C ALA A 866 -17.04 -28.09 -19.68
N SER A 867 -17.98 -27.35 -20.31
CA SER A 867 -19.12 -27.93 -21.06
C SER A 867 -19.68 -26.99 -22.12
N SER A 868 -20.33 -27.55 -23.16
CA SER A 868 -20.91 -26.84 -24.29
C SER A 868 -22.19 -27.52 -24.80
N ILE A 869 -23.07 -26.76 -25.47
CA ILE A 869 -24.29 -27.29 -26.13
C ILE A 869 -24.36 -26.75 -27.56
N SER A 870 -24.86 -27.58 -28.48
CA SER A 870 -24.96 -27.33 -29.92
C SER A 870 -26.41 -27.33 -30.38
N THR A 871 -26.71 -26.63 -31.48
CA THR A 871 -28.03 -26.65 -32.12
C THR A 871 -27.87 -26.85 -33.63
N THR A 872 -28.52 -27.88 -34.18
CA THR A 872 -28.45 -28.26 -35.59
C THR A 872 -29.48 -27.55 -36.47
N VAL A 873 -29.15 -27.37 -37.76
CA VAL A 873 -30.04 -26.78 -38.77
C VAL A 873 -30.62 -27.88 -39.66
N THR A 874 -31.95 -27.87 -39.86
CA THR A 874 -32.62 -28.70 -40.87
C THR A 874 -33.81 -27.97 -41.50
N THR A 875 -33.68 -27.50 -42.74
CA THR A 875 -34.81 -27.10 -43.60
C THR A 875 -34.55 -27.50 -45.06
N ILE A 876 -35.63 -27.67 -45.82
CA ILE A 876 -35.69 -28.24 -47.18
C ILE A 876 -36.82 -27.47 -47.95
N PRO A 877 -36.87 -27.40 -49.30
CA PRO A 877 -35.91 -26.62 -50.12
C PRO A 877 -36.49 -25.86 -51.36
N VAL A 878 -35.59 -25.09 -52.04
CA VAL A 878 -35.60 -24.60 -53.45
C VAL A 878 -36.60 -23.50 -53.88
N LEU A 879 -36.14 -22.74 -54.90
CA LEU A 879 -36.81 -21.76 -55.79
C LEU A 879 -37.09 -20.35 -55.22
N SER A 880 -36.89 -19.25 -55.98
CA SER A 880 -36.07 -19.02 -57.19
C SER A 880 -36.04 -17.52 -57.54
N THR A 881 -35.05 -17.09 -58.35
CA THR A 881 -35.05 -15.86 -59.19
C THR A 881 -35.22 -14.49 -58.48
N SER A 882 -34.28 -13.55 -58.60
CA SER A 882 -34.16 -12.53 -59.68
C SER A 882 -35.28 -11.48 -59.68
N SER A 883 -35.07 -10.16 -59.88
CA SER A 883 -33.83 -9.36 -60.04
C SER A 883 -34.18 -7.87 -60.31
N ILE A 884 -33.16 -6.98 -60.30
CA ILE A 884 -33.02 -5.82 -61.22
C ILE A 884 -33.89 -4.55 -60.97
N THR A 885 -33.23 -3.51 -60.44
CA THR A 885 -33.39 -2.06 -60.75
C THR A 885 -34.74 -1.37 -60.40
N THR A 886 -34.95 -0.05 -60.50
CA THR A 886 -34.22 1.13 -61.09
C THR A 886 -34.38 2.34 -60.16
N SER A 887 -33.37 3.21 -59.96
CA SER A 887 -33.16 4.53 -60.62
C SER A 887 -34.27 5.58 -60.40
N SER A 888 -34.01 6.90 -60.25
CA SER A 888 -32.77 7.67 -60.04
C SER A 888 -33.10 9.18 -59.87
N THR A 889 -32.10 10.01 -59.52
CA THR A 889 -31.97 11.45 -59.91
C THR A 889 -33.03 12.48 -59.44
N ALA A 890 -32.81 13.80 -59.48
CA ALA A 890 -31.63 14.64 -59.14
C ALA A 890 -31.99 16.14 -59.21
N SER A 891 -31.20 16.98 -58.52
CA SER A 891 -30.73 18.33 -58.93
C SER A 891 -31.69 19.52 -59.22
N THR A 892 -31.26 20.70 -58.73
CA THR A 892 -31.35 22.06 -59.36
C THR A 892 -32.72 22.79 -59.45
N SER A 893 -32.82 24.14 -59.53
CA SER A 893 -31.93 25.28 -59.14
C SER A 893 -32.64 26.65 -59.38
N SER A 894 -31.94 27.76 -59.09
CA SER A 894 -32.17 29.19 -59.48
C SER A 894 -32.92 30.05 -58.45
N LYS A 895 -32.78 31.40 -58.38
CA LYS A 895 -32.26 32.43 -59.32
C LYS A 895 -31.95 33.76 -58.55
N MET A 896 -31.65 34.90 -59.17
CA MET A 896 -30.34 35.42 -59.68
C MET A 896 -30.45 36.96 -59.88
N ILE A 897 -29.33 37.70 -60.13
CA ILE A 897 -29.24 39.11 -60.63
C ILE A 897 -29.53 40.18 -59.52
N THR A 898 -28.89 41.37 -59.44
CA THR A 898 -27.95 42.09 -60.34
C THR A 898 -26.49 42.10 -59.80
N THR A 899 -25.62 43.14 -59.66
CA THR A 899 -25.65 44.63 -59.83
C THR A 899 -24.23 45.16 -60.21
N SER A 900 -23.92 46.46 -60.01
CA SER A 900 -22.73 47.18 -60.52
C SER A 900 -22.33 48.35 -59.58
N THR A 901 -21.15 49.00 -59.59
CA THR A 901 -20.12 49.30 -60.63
C THR A 901 -18.69 49.50 -60.06
N ALA A 902 -17.64 49.18 -60.86
CA ALA A 902 -16.31 49.85 -61.08
C ALA A 902 -15.47 50.47 -59.93
N SER A 903 -14.11 50.54 -59.93
CA SER A 903 -12.96 50.03 -60.74
C SER A 903 -11.63 50.48 -60.07
N SER A 904 -10.39 50.02 -60.37
CA SER A 904 -9.87 48.93 -61.22
C SER A 904 -8.69 48.15 -60.55
N THR A 905 -7.36 48.22 -60.79
CA THR A 905 -6.43 48.96 -61.70
C THR A 905 -5.07 48.19 -61.81
N SER A 906 -4.03 48.71 -62.51
CA SER A 906 -2.69 48.12 -62.78
C SER A 906 -1.68 48.21 -61.59
N THR A 907 -0.63 47.37 -61.44
CA THR A 907 0.53 47.16 -62.37
C THR A 907 1.27 45.80 -62.24
N THR A 908 1.52 45.16 -63.40
CA THR A 908 2.80 44.61 -63.96
C THR A 908 3.92 44.03 -63.05
N THR A 909 4.70 42.98 -63.42
CA THR A 909 5.04 42.40 -64.75
C THR A 909 5.62 40.97 -64.67
N SER A 910 5.52 40.21 -65.78
CA SER A 910 6.33 39.03 -66.24
C SER A 910 6.51 37.79 -65.31
N SER A 911 6.31 36.52 -65.69
CA SER A 911 6.57 35.74 -66.95
C SER A 911 8.04 35.24 -67.08
N THR A 912 8.39 34.04 -67.59
CA THR A 912 7.64 33.00 -68.35
C THR A 912 8.42 31.66 -68.44
N ILE A 913 7.75 30.55 -68.88
CA ILE A 913 8.30 29.32 -69.53
C ILE A 913 9.20 28.39 -68.65
N ALA A 914 9.18 27.04 -68.62
CA ALA A 914 8.42 25.91 -69.22
C ALA A 914 9.16 24.94 -70.19
N THR A 915 9.22 23.65 -69.78
CA THR A 915 9.33 22.40 -70.61
C THR A 915 10.72 21.95 -71.13
N ILE A 916 10.79 20.65 -71.54
CA ILE A 916 11.78 19.95 -72.42
C ILE A 916 13.09 19.42 -71.75
N VAL A 917 13.61 18.18 -71.98
CA VAL A 917 13.03 16.89 -72.49
C VAL A 917 13.99 15.66 -72.31
N THR A 918 13.44 14.43 -72.37
CA THR A 918 14.02 13.06 -72.66
C THR A 918 15.17 12.37 -71.88
N SER A 919 14.95 11.04 -71.71
CA SER A 919 15.81 9.86 -72.08
C SER A 919 16.89 9.22 -71.16
N SER A 920 16.68 7.89 -70.98
CA SER A 920 17.61 6.75 -71.20
C SER A 920 18.75 6.35 -70.23
N THR A 921 18.49 5.25 -69.51
CA THR A 921 19.30 4.00 -69.39
C THR A 921 20.68 3.94 -68.70
N ALA A 922 20.98 2.71 -68.24
CA ALA A 922 22.26 2.14 -67.79
C ALA A 922 22.60 2.32 -66.29
N ALA A 923 23.33 1.33 -65.75
CA ALA A 923 23.56 1.14 -64.32
C ALA A 923 25.05 0.88 -64.03
N ALA A 924 25.50 1.28 -62.84
CA ALA A 924 26.80 0.90 -62.28
C ALA A 924 26.76 0.88 -60.74
N THR A 925 27.68 0.11 -60.16
CA THR A 925 27.88 -0.17 -58.74
C THR A 925 28.42 1.02 -57.92
N SER A 926 28.06 1.11 -56.62
CA SER A 926 28.99 1.10 -55.46
C SER A 926 28.60 2.01 -54.26
N SER A 927 28.99 1.53 -53.07
CA SER A 927 29.37 2.29 -51.85
C SER A 927 28.39 3.26 -51.13
N LEU A 928 27.96 2.80 -49.94
CA LEU A 928 27.95 3.48 -48.63
C LEU A 928 27.03 4.69 -48.31
N THR A 929 26.38 4.54 -47.14
CA THR A 929 26.01 5.54 -46.11
C THR A 929 24.81 6.50 -46.26
N ILE A 930 23.86 6.30 -45.32
CA ILE A 930 23.14 7.31 -44.50
C ILE A 930 21.79 7.89 -45.04
N THR A 931 20.92 8.20 -44.06
CA THR A 931 19.62 8.93 -44.11
C THR A 931 18.38 8.27 -44.73
N THR A 932 17.61 7.60 -43.85
CA THR A 932 16.19 7.89 -43.51
C THR A 932 15.10 8.10 -44.59
N SER A 933 13.97 7.41 -44.35
CA SER A 933 12.58 7.79 -44.72
C SER A 933 12.17 7.62 -46.21
N SER A 934 10.91 7.33 -46.55
CA SER A 934 9.78 6.73 -45.78
C SER A 934 8.66 6.33 -46.74
N ALA A 935 7.98 5.21 -46.47
CA ALA A 935 6.71 4.77 -47.11
C ALA A 935 6.80 4.49 -48.64
N THR A 936 5.83 3.86 -49.31
CA THR A 936 4.47 3.48 -48.88
C THR A 936 4.10 2.07 -49.36
N SER A 937 3.19 1.42 -48.63
CA SER A 937 2.72 0.04 -48.84
C SER A 937 2.06 -0.23 -50.20
N THR A 938 2.24 -1.47 -50.69
CA THR A 938 1.15 -2.23 -51.33
C THR A 938 0.99 -3.56 -50.62
N THR A 939 -0.26 -3.90 -50.26
CA THR A 939 -0.57 -5.06 -49.41
C THR A 939 -0.58 -6.35 -50.24
N VAL A 940 0.14 -7.38 -49.78
CA VAL A 940 -0.02 -8.76 -50.26
C VAL A 940 -0.23 -9.67 -49.06
N VAL A 941 -1.33 -10.42 -49.08
CA VAL A 941 -1.61 -11.47 -48.08
C VAL A 941 -0.83 -12.71 -48.46
N THR A 942 0.09 -13.15 -47.59
CA THR A 942 0.77 -14.44 -47.73
C THR A 942 1.02 -15.07 -46.37
N THR A 943 0.80 -16.38 -46.28
CA THR A 943 0.90 -17.19 -45.05
C THR A 943 2.27 -17.84 -44.90
N THR A 944 2.80 -17.88 -43.68
CA THR A 944 3.91 -18.77 -43.27
C THR A 944 3.56 -19.36 -41.90
N THR A 945 3.27 -20.66 -41.74
CA THR A 945 4.12 -21.87 -41.89
C THR A 945 5.31 -21.91 -40.93
N SER A 946 5.17 -22.67 -39.85
CA SER A 946 6.26 -23.03 -38.94
C SER A 946 7.32 -23.88 -39.66
N ALA A 947 8.60 -23.66 -39.36
CA ALA A 947 9.67 -24.50 -39.90
C ALA A 947 9.71 -25.85 -39.17
N ALA A 948 9.42 -26.94 -39.89
CA ALA A 948 9.60 -28.30 -39.39
C ALA A 948 11.04 -28.76 -39.65
N TYR A 949 11.78 -29.11 -38.59
CA TYR A 949 13.09 -29.74 -38.71
C TYR A 949 12.93 -31.15 -39.28
N SER A 950 13.81 -31.54 -40.20
CA SER A 950 13.79 -32.89 -40.77
C SER A 950 14.25 -33.90 -39.73
N SER A 951 13.41 -34.89 -39.42
CA SER A 951 13.64 -35.86 -38.36
C SER A 951 14.83 -36.78 -38.66
N VAL A 952 15.99 -36.50 -38.08
CA VAL A 952 17.14 -37.40 -38.07
C VAL A 952 16.79 -38.65 -37.24
N SER A 953 16.92 -39.84 -37.84
CA SER A 953 16.58 -41.10 -37.18
C SER A 953 17.39 -41.30 -35.90
N GLY A 954 16.70 -41.40 -34.76
CA GLY A 954 17.32 -41.58 -33.44
C GLY A 954 17.61 -40.27 -32.68
N TYR A 955 17.34 -39.09 -33.27
CA TYR A 955 17.44 -37.81 -32.54
C TYR A 955 16.06 -37.26 -32.15
N ALA A 956 15.83 -37.11 -30.84
CA ALA A 956 14.60 -36.55 -30.30
C ALA A 956 14.77 -35.04 -30.05
N TYR A 957 14.32 -34.23 -31.01
CA TYR A 957 14.48 -32.79 -30.98
C TYR A 957 13.79 -32.12 -29.77
N PRO A 958 14.39 -31.06 -29.21
CA PRO A 958 13.77 -30.22 -28.18
C PRO A 958 12.35 -29.75 -28.51
N THR A 959 11.42 -29.99 -27.59
CA THR A 959 10.06 -29.46 -27.63
C THR A 959 10.04 -28.10 -26.92
N LEU A 960 9.92 -27.01 -27.69
CA LEU A 960 10.03 -25.64 -27.20
C LEU A 960 8.72 -24.85 -27.37
N THR A 961 8.45 -23.91 -26.47
CA THR A 961 7.31 -23.00 -26.56
C THR A 961 7.64 -21.77 -27.42
N SER A 962 6.59 -21.04 -27.84
CA SER A 962 6.74 -19.78 -28.56
C SER A 962 7.72 -18.81 -27.88
N GLY A 963 8.62 -18.23 -28.66
CA GLY A 963 9.69 -17.35 -28.17
C GLY A 963 11.03 -18.04 -27.88
N PHE A 964 11.16 -19.35 -28.09
CA PHE A 964 12.46 -20.04 -28.10
C PHE A 964 12.65 -20.84 -29.40
N GLN A 965 13.90 -21.01 -29.84
CA GLN A 965 14.26 -21.84 -30.99
C GLN A 965 15.40 -22.81 -30.66
N TYR A 966 15.43 -23.97 -31.32
CA TYR A 966 16.58 -24.87 -31.26
C TYR A 966 17.64 -24.44 -32.28
N VAL A 967 18.88 -24.27 -31.83
CA VAL A 967 20.00 -23.80 -32.65
C VAL A 967 20.83 -24.99 -33.19
N GLY A 968 20.89 -26.08 -32.42
CA GLY A 968 21.61 -27.32 -32.78
C GLY A 968 22.49 -27.83 -31.65
N CYS A 969 23.19 -28.94 -31.92
CA CYS A 969 24.27 -29.42 -31.04
C CYS A 969 25.57 -28.64 -31.26
N TYR A 970 26.30 -28.35 -30.18
CA TYR A 970 27.57 -27.62 -30.19
C TYR A 970 28.63 -28.34 -29.36
N THR A 971 29.90 -28.19 -29.74
CA THR A 971 31.02 -28.73 -28.95
C THR A 971 31.18 -27.93 -27.66
N ASP A 972 31.24 -28.63 -26.54
CA ASP A 972 31.81 -28.10 -25.30
C ASP A 972 33.18 -28.75 -25.04
N GLY A 973 34.06 -28.20 -24.21
CA GLY A 973 35.44 -28.68 -24.16
C GLY A 973 36.32 -28.14 -23.03
N GLY A 974 37.64 -28.18 -23.26
CA GLY A 974 38.67 -27.82 -22.26
C GLY A 974 38.63 -26.36 -21.77
N THR A 975 37.88 -25.51 -22.46
CA THR A 975 37.28 -24.28 -21.92
C THR A 975 35.78 -24.39 -22.18
N ARG A 976 34.95 -24.16 -21.15
CA ARG A 976 33.49 -24.28 -21.27
C ARG A 976 32.93 -23.33 -22.35
N ALA A 977 32.03 -23.85 -23.18
CA ALA A 977 31.42 -23.14 -24.30
C ALA A 977 30.35 -22.12 -23.87
N PHE A 978 29.72 -22.32 -22.72
CA PHE A 978 28.87 -21.35 -22.02
C PHE A 978 29.40 -21.13 -20.61
N THR A 979 29.46 -19.87 -20.17
CA THR A 979 30.22 -19.48 -18.97
C THR A 979 29.45 -19.57 -17.66
N TYR A 980 28.12 -19.48 -17.68
CA TYR A 980 27.28 -19.64 -16.49
C TYR A 980 26.72 -21.07 -16.41
N SER A 981 27.02 -21.80 -15.33
CA SER A 981 26.36 -23.07 -15.04
C SER A 981 25.14 -22.84 -14.16
N ASN A 982 23.99 -23.37 -14.57
CA ASN A 982 22.82 -23.53 -13.71
C ASN A 982 22.83 -24.91 -12.99
N GLY A 983 23.98 -25.60 -13.01
CA GLY A 983 24.14 -26.93 -12.40
C GLY A 983 23.43 -28.06 -13.14
N SER A 984 23.32 -29.20 -12.45
CA SER A 984 22.89 -30.47 -13.05
C SER A 984 21.73 -31.08 -12.25
N SER A 985 20.60 -31.35 -12.91
CA SER A 985 19.33 -31.76 -12.30
C SER A 985 18.79 -33.07 -12.88
N SER A 986 18.03 -33.82 -12.07
CA SER A 986 17.19 -34.95 -12.51
C SER A 986 15.96 -34.53 -13.33
N SER A 987 15.71 -33.23 -13.51
CA SER A 987 14.54 -32.67 -14.23
C SER A 987 14.89 -31.87 -15.48
N THR A 988 16.15 -31.87 -15.91
CA THR A 988 16.62 -30.99 -16.98
C THR A 988 15.93 -31.34 -18.29
N THR A 989 15.39 -30.30 -18.93
CA THR A 989 14.82 -30.32 -20.27
C THR A 989 15.31 -29.07 -21.03
N PRO A 990 15.30 -29.06 -22.37
CA PRO A 990 15.85 -27.94 -23.13
C PRO A 990 14.98 -26.69 -23.00
N GLN A 991 13.66 -26.86 -22.88
CA GLN A 991 12.69 -25.80 -22.60
C GLN A 991 12.89 -25.20 -21.20
N GLY A 992 13.09 -26.04 -20.18
CA GLY A 992 13.37 -25.57 -18.82
C GLY A 992 14.64 -24.74 -18.76
N CYS A 993 15.73 -25.27 -19.33
CA CYS A 993 17.00 -24.55 -19.42
C CYS A 993 16.84 -23.21 -20.18
N ALA A 994 16.09 -23.19 -21.29
CA ALA A 994 15.78 -21.96 -22.02
C ALA A 994 15.03 -20.91 -21.19
N GLN A 995 14.02 -21.35 -20.41
CA GLN A 995 13.24 -20.47 -19.53
C GLN A 995 14.08 -19.91 -18.38
N THR A 996 14.88 -20.75 -17.72
CA THR A 996 15.78 -20.33 -16.63
C THR A 996 16.83 -19.35 -17.14
N CYS A 997 17.49 -19.63 -18.26
CA CYS A 997 18.47 -18.70 -18.83
C CYS A 997 17.84 -17.36 -19.23
N ARG A 998 16.64 -17.35 -19.85
CA ARG A 998 15.88 -16.11 -20.10
C ARG A 998 15.64 -15.31 -18.81
N ALA A 999 15.18 -15.97 -17.75
CA ALA A 999 14.87 -15.32 -16.47
C ALA A 999 16.12 -14.71 -15.81
N LEU A 1000 17.27 -15.37 -15.97
CA LEU A 1000 18.60 -14.88 -15.57
C LEU A 1000 19.19 -13.81 -16.52
N GLY A 1001 18.46 -13.40 -17.56
CA GLY A 1001 18.91 -12.38 -18.51
C GLY A 1001 19.87 -12.88 -19.60
N TYR A 1002 19.99 -14.20 -19.80
CA TYR A 1002 20.83 -14.83 -20.83
C TYR A 1002 20.07 -15.16 -22.12
N ARG A 1003 20.72 -14.94 -23.26
CA ARG A 1003 20.18 -15.14 -24.61
C ARG A 1003 20.13 -16.60 -25.07
N TYR A 1004 21.10 -17.41 -24.65
CA TYR A 1004 21.24 -18.82 -25.02
C TYR A 1004 21.20 -19.72 -23.80
N ALA A 1005 20.70 -20.92 -24.01
CA ALA A 1005 20.70 -22.00 -23.04
C ALA A 1005 21.21 -23.28 -23.70
N GLY A 1006 21.95 -24.10 -22.97
CA GLY A 1006 22.56 -25.31 -23.48
C GLY A 1006 22.42 -26.43 -22.47
N THR A 1007 21.89 -27.57 -22.90
CA THR A 1007 21.79 -28.76 -22.04
C THR A 1007 22.91 -29.74 -22.37
N GLU A 1008 23.59 -30.27 -21.37
CA GLU A 1008 24.70 -31.23 -21.52
C GLU A 1008 24.43 -32.52 -20.71
N TYR A 1009 25.02 -33.63 -21.15
CA TYR A 1009 25.17 -34.87 -20.38
C TYR A 1009 23.90 -35.36 -19.69
N SER A 1010 22.76 -35.30 -20.39
CA SER A 1010 21.41 -35.64 -19.89
C SER A 1010 20.81 -34.64 -18.88
N SER A 1011 21.63 -34.08 -17.99
CA SER A 1011 21.19 -33.42 -16.75
C SER A 1011 21.70 -31.99 -16.54
N GLU A 1012 22.72 -31.52 -17.24
CA GLU A 1012 23.31 -30.20 -16.99
C GLU A 1012 22.60 -29.09 -17.76
N CYS A 1013 22.50 -27.89 -17.17
CA CYS A 1013 22.01 -26.69 -17.83
C CYS A 1013 23.05 -25.56 -17.73
N TRP A 1014 23.34 -24.94 -18.86
CA TRP A 1014 24.34 -23.88 -19.02
C TRP A 1014 23.72 -22.69 -19.74
N CYS A 1015 24.07 -21.46 -19.33
CA CYS A 1015 23.57 -20.21 -19.91
C CYS A 1015 24.72 -19.34 -20.43
N ASP A 1016 24.48 -18.61 -21.51
CA ASP A 1016 25.35 -17.51 -21.92
C ASP A 1016 24.59 -16.49 -22.79
N ASN A 1017 25.17 -15.31 -22.99
CA ASN A 1017 24.69 -14.33 -23.96
C ASN A 1017 25.27 -14.54 -25.36
N TYR A 1018 26.30 -15.38 -25.50
CA TYR A 1018 27.04 -15.56 -26.75
C TYR A 1018 27.32 -17.04 -27.03
N LEU A 1019 27.19 -17.43 -28.30
CA LEU A 1019 27.42 -18.79 -28.79
C LEU A 1019 28.64 -18.77 -29.72
N THR A 1020 29.80 -19.08 -29.17
CA THR A 1020 31.12 -18.92 -29.84
C THR A 1020 31.77 -20.26 -30.19
N SER A 1021 31.23 -21.39 -29.70
CA SER A 1021 31.74 -22.73 -29.96
C SER A 1021 31.37 -23.26 -31.34
N ALA A 1022 32.04 -24.33 -31.78
CA ALA A 1022 31.77 -24.96 -33.07
C ALA A 1022 30.48 -25.80 -33.01
N LYS A 1023 29.69 -25.75 -34.09
CA LYS A 1023 28.50 -26.60 -34.23
C LYS A 1023 28.91 -28.05 -34.50
N ALA A 1024 28.32 -28.99 -33.78
CA ALA A 1024 28.53 -30.43 -33.91
C ALA A 1024 27.36 -31.10 -34.68
N SER A 1025 27.40 -32.43 -34.85
CA SER A 1025 26.22 -33.17 -35.32
C SER A 1025 25.17 -33.20 -34.22
N ASP A 1026 23.88 -33.03 -34.56
CA ASP A 1026 22.80 -33.13 -33.57
C ASP A 1026 22.84 -34.49 -32.84
N THR A 1027 23.22 -35.56 -33.53
CA THR A 1027 23.41 -36.92 -32.96
C THR A 1027 24.48 -37.01 -31.87
N ASP A 1028 25.42 -36.08 -31.78
CA ASP A 1028 26.40 -36.05 -30.70
C ASP A 1028 25.76 -35.58 -29.37
N CYS A 1029 24.62 -34.86 -29.45
CA CYS A 1029 23.84 -34.37 -28.33
C CYS A 1029 22.68 -35.30 -27.96
N ALA A 1030 22.83 -36.62 -28.18
CA ALA A 1030 21.73 -37.59 -28.14
C ALA A 1030 21.48 -38.27 -26.79
N ASN A 1031 22.05 -37.78 -25.67
CA ASN A 1031 21.65 -38.26 -24.36
C ASN A 1031 20.18 -37.86 -24.09
N THR A 1032 19.36 -38.80 -23.64
CA THR A 1032 17.99 -38.50 -23.19
C THR A 1032 17.99 -37.53 -22.01
N CYS A 1033 17.16 -36.49 -22.07
CA CYS A 1033 16.95 -35.54 -20.97
C CYS A 1033 16.49 -36.24 -19.69
N SER A 1034 17.08 -35.84 -18.56
CA SER A 1034 16.71 -36.39 -17.25
C SER A 1034 15.24 -36.10 -16.89
N GLY A 1035 14.74 -34.90 -17.23
CA GLY A 1035 13.34 -34.51 -16.98
C GLY A 1035 12.32 -34.96 -18.03
N ASP A 1036 12.76 -35.35 -19.23
CA ASP A 1036 11.87 -35.95 -20.24
C ASP A 1036 12.65 -36.87 -21.17
N ALA A 1037 12.62 -38.18 -20.90
CA ALA A 1037 13.29 -39.20 -21.72
C ALA A 1037 12.79 -39.29 -23.18
N LYS A 1038 11.79 -38.50 -23.58
CA LYS A 1038 11.33 -38.34 -24.97
C LYS A 1038 12.09 -37.24 -25.74
N GLN A 1039 13.04 -36.55 -25.12
CA GLN A 1039 13.82 -35.45 -25.70
C GLN A 1039 15.31 -35.62 -25.40
N ASN A 1040 16.18 -34.95 -26.18
CA ASN A 1040 17.64 -35.07 -26.04
C ASN A 1040 18.31 -33.80 -25.46
N CYS A 1041 19.13 -34.00 -24.42
CA CYS A 1041 19.81 -32.97 -23.62
C CYS A 1041 21.34 -33.16 -23.66
N GLY A 1042 21.91 -32.95 -24.85
CA GLY A 1042 23.37 -32.90 -25.01
C GLY A 1042 24.03 -34.28 -24.95
N GLY A 1043 25.34 -34.28 -24.71
CA GLY A 1043 26.16 -35.47 -24.60
C GLY A 1043 27.39 -35.18 -23.74
N GLY A 1044 28.39 -36.06 -23.72
CA GLY A 1044 29.67 -35.72 -23.11
C GLY A 1044 30.43 -34.71 -23.99
N TYR A 1045 30.77 -33.54 -23.45
CA TYR A 1045 31.44 -32.44 -24.19
C TYR A 1045 30.60 -31.92 -25.37
N ARG A 1046 29.27 -31.80 -25.16
CA ARG A 1046 28.26 -31.54 -26.21
C ARG A 1046 26.99 -30.86 -25.67
N LEU A 1047 26.84 -29.57 -25.95
CA LEU A 1047 25.65 -28.78 -25.57
C LEU A 1047 24.57 -28.85 -26.65
N SER A 1048 23.36 -29.27 -26.27
CA SER A 1048 22.15 -29.11 -27.09
C SER A 1048 21.60 -27.70 -26.85
N VAL A 1049 21.84 -26.79 -27.81
CA VAL A 1049 21.66 -25.34 -27.63
C VAL A 1049 20.32 -24.84 -28.13
N THR A 1050 19.64 -24.06 -27.29
CA THR A 1050 18.44 -23.29 -27.58
C THR A 1050 18.73 -21.78 -27.44
N GLN A 1051 17.92 -20.96 -28.08
CA GLN A 1051 18.05 -19.49 -28.06
C GLN A 1051 16.70 -18.83 -27.80
N ASP A 1052 16.71 -17.80 -26.95
CA ASP A 1052 15.65 -16.80 -26.88
C ASP A 1052 15.68 -15.88 -28.11
N ILE A 1053 14.60 -15.89 -28.90
CA ILE A 1053 14.44 -15.05 -30.09
C ILE A 1053 13.86 -13.65 -29.80
N ASN A 1054 13.36 -13.44 -28.57
CA ASN A 1054 12.76 -12.19 -28.10
C ASN A 1054 13.68 -11.42 -27.12
N TRP A 1055 14.83 -11.98 -26.77
CA TRP A 1055 15.79 -11.45 -25.79
C TRP A 1055 16.24 -10.02 -26.12
N LYS A 1056 16.41 -9.21 -25.07
CA LYS A 1056 16.96 -7.85 -25.14
C LYS A 1056 18.09 -7.70 -24.13
N GLN A 1057 19.17 -7.09 -24.59
CA GLN A 1057 20.37 -6.85 -23.78
C GLN A 1057 20.10 -5.76 -22.72
N THR A 1058 20.20 -6.12 -21.45
CA THR A 1058 20.01 -5.22 -20.30
C THR A 1058 21.32 -4.72 -19.69
N LEU A 1059 22.40 -5.49 -19.83
CA LEU A 1059 23.76 -5.15 -19.40
C LEU A 1059 24.56 -4.59 -20.57
N PHE A 1060 25.22 -3.43 -20.40
CA PHE A 1060 26.10 -2.85 -21.41
C PHE A 1060 27.52 -2.57 -20.90
N THR A 1061 28.53 -2.73 -21.75
CA THR A 1061 29.84 -2.12 -21.51
C THR A 1061 29.79 -0.65 -21.95
N ARG A 1062 29.99 0.29 -21.04
CA ARG A 1062 30.05 1.72 -21.38
C ARG A 1062 31.22 1.96 -22.33
N GLN A 1063 30.94 2.50 -23.52
CA GLN A 1063 31.97 2.69 -24.54
C GLN A 1063 32.90 3.88 -24.23
N LYS A 1064 32.41 4.89 -23.50
CA LYS A 1064 33.12 6.13 -23.19
C LYS A 1064 32.65 6.78 -21.89
N TYR A 1065 33.57 7.38 -21.13
CA TYR A 1065 33.29 8.23 -19.97
C TYR A 1065 34.31 9.36 -19.89
N SER A 1066 33.86 10.62 -20.00
CA SER A 1066 34.78 11.77 -20.11
C SER A 1066 35.83 11.57 -21.22
N SER A 1067 37.12 11.64 -20.91
CA SER A 1067 38.25 11.35 -21.80
C SER A 1067 38.62 9.86 -21.93
N TRP A 1068 38.03 8.99 -21.12
CA TRP A 1068 38.26 7.54 -21.14
C TRP A 1068 37.40 6.85 -22.19
N ASN A 1069 37.99 5.91 -22.92
CA ASN A 1069 37.31 5.10 -23.94
C ASN A 1069 37.64 3.63 -23.69
N VAL A 1070 36.69 2.72 -23.93
CA VAL A 1070 36.92 1.29 -23.74
C VAL A 1070 37.97 0.78 -24.74
N VAL A 1071 38.88 -0.07 -24.26
CA VAL A 1071 39.89 -0.77 -25.10
C VAL A 1071 39.40 -2.19 -25.41
N GLY A 1072 38.84 -2.87 -24.40
CA GLY A 1072 38.22 -4.18 -24.54
C GLY A 1072 38.26 -4.98 -23.25
N CYS A 1073 37.91 -6.26 -23.34
CA CYS A 1073 38.07 -7.23 -22.27
C CYS A 1073 39.45 -7.91 -22.35
N TYR A 1074 40.08 -8.13 -21.20
CA TYR A 1074 41.39 -8.80 -21.10
C TYR A 1074 41.31 -10.00 -20.16
N GLN A 1075 42.10 -11.04 -20.44
CA GLN A 1075 42.32 -12.15 -19.52
C GLN A 1075 43.24 -11.69 -18.39
N ASP A 1076 42.77 -11.75 -17.15
CA ASP A 1076 43.56 -11.44 -15.96
C ASP A 1076 43.93 -12.70 -15.15
N ASN A 1077 44.83 -12.56 -14.18
CA ASN A 1077 45.25 -13.63 -13.26
C ASN A 1077 45.83 -13.03 -11.97
N VAL A 1078 45.42 -13.52 -10.79
CA VAL A 1078 45.96 -13.06 -9.50
C VAL A 1078 47.49 -13.22 -9.36
N ASN A 1079 48.10 -14.16 -10.09
CA ASN A 1079 49.55 -14.40 -10.13
C ASN A 1079 50.28 -13.58 -11.21
N SER A 1080 49.54 -12.90 -12.11
CA SER A 1080 50.09 -12.14 -13.22
C SER A 1080 49.09 -11.06 -13.67
N ARG A 1081 48.89 -10.07 -12.79
CA ARG A 1081 47.86 -9.03 -12.95
C ARG A 1081 48.13 -8.15 -14.17
N VAL A 1082 47.11 -7.93 -15.01
CA VAL A 1082 47.19 -7.10 -16.23
C VAL A 1082 47.30 -5.61 -15.91
N LEU A 1083 46.65 -5.15 -14.84
CA LEU A 1083 46.82 -3.81 -14.26
C LEU A 1083 47.34 -3.97 -12.83
N GLY A 1084 48.58 -3.52 -12.61
CA GLY A 1084 49.38 -3.88 -11.42
C GLY A 1084 49.12 -3.08 -10.15
N SER A 1085 48.10 -2.21 -10.11
CA SER A 1085 47.80 -1.38 -8.93
C SER A 1085 46.31 -1.35 -8.63
N VAL A 1086 45.94 -1.67 -7.38
CA VAL A 1086 44.56 -1.55 -6.89
C VAL A 1086 44.20 -0.06 -6.76
N VAL A 1087 42.97 0.30 -7.13
CA VAL A 1087 42.46 1.69 -7.10
C VAL A 1087 41.21 1.74 -6.23
N THR A 1088 41.30 2.44 -5.10
CA THR A 1088 40.19 2.56 -4.14
C THR A 1088 39.14 3.55 -4.63
N VAL A 1089 37.88 3.10 -4.75
CA VAL A 1089 36.74 3.97 -5.05
C VAL A 1089 36.33 4.80 -3.84
N VAL A 1090 35.99 6.07 -4.04
CA VAL A 1090 35.41 6.94 -3.01
C VAL A 1090 34.05 6.35 -2.59
N GLY A 1091 33.90 5.99 -1.31
CA GLY A 1091 32.74 5.24 -0.80
C GLY A 1091 32.94 3.71 -0.74
N GLY A 1092 34.10 3.19 -1.17
CA GLY A 1092 34.44 1.77 -1.11
C GLY A 1092 33.87 0.94 -2.27
N ASN A 1093 34.19 -0.36 -2.27
CA ASN A 1093 33.91 -1.29 -3.37
C ASN A 1093 32.40 -1.49 -3.66
N SER A 1094 31.53 -1.22 -2.68
CA SER A 1094 30.08 -1.20 -2.87
C SER A 1094 29.60 0.00 -3.70
N ASN A 1095 30.38 1.08 -3.78
CA ASN A 1095 30.12 2.24 -4.64
C ASN A 1095 30.78 2.11 -6.03
N THR A 1096 31.26 0.92 -6.41
CA THR A 1096 31.95 0.71 -7.69
C THR A 1096 30.98 0.78 -8.87
N THR A 1097 31.21 1.77 -9.73
CA THR A 1097 30.73 1.86 -11.11
C THR A 1097 31.94 2.11 -12.00
N ILE A 1098 31.83 1.89 -13.32
CA ILE A 1098 32.89 2.30 -14.26
C ILE A 1098 33.20 3.80 -14.14
N ALA A 1099 32.17 4.65 -14.03
CA ALA A 1099 32.36 6.09 -13.82
C ALA A 1099 33.23 6.39 -12.58
N ASN A 1100 32.99 5.66 -11.48
CA ASN A 1100 33.72 5.83 -10.23
C ASN A 1100 35.14 5.22 -10.29
N CYS A 1101 35.33 4.04 -10.92
CA CYS A 1101 36.67 3.48 -11.19
C CYS A 1101 37.52 4.45 -12.01
N LEU A 1102 36.98 4.94 -13.15
CA LEU A 1102 37.71 5.81 -14.07
C LEU A 1102 38.03 7.17 -13.45
N THR A 1103 37.16 7.69 -12.59
CA THR A 1103 37.41 8.90 -11.79
C THR A 1103 38.54 8.68 -10.77
N ALA A 1104 38.50 7.56 -10.02
CA ALA A 1104 39.55 7.23 -9.07
C ALA A 1104 40.91 6.95 -9.74
N CYS A 1105 40.91 6.29 -10.91
CA CYS A 1105 42.11 6.08 -11.73
C CYS A 1105 42.69 7.39 -12.26
N ALA A 1106 41.84 8.34 -12.69
CA ALA A 1106 42.29 9.65 -13.14
C ALA A 1106 42.88 10.47 -11.98
N ALA A 1107 42.24 10.46 -10.80
CA ALA A 1107 42.77 11.06 -9.58
C ALA A 1107 44.09 10.42 -9.10
N SER A 1108 44.37 9.18 -9.52
CA SER A 1108 45.60 8.43 -9.23
C SER A 1108 46.67 8.56 -10.34
N GLY A 1109 46.45 9.38 -11.38
CA GLY A 1109 47.42 9.61 -12.46
C GLY A 1109 47.60 8.44 -13.45
N TYR A 1110 46.71 7.44 -13.44
CA TYR A 1110 46.83 6.28 -14.32
C TYR A 1110 46.34 6.58 -15.75
N LYS A 1111 46.98 5.94 -16.74
CA LYS A 1111 46.62 6.05 -18.17
C LYS A 1111 45.67 4.93 -18.61
N TYR A 1112 45.80 3.77 -17.99
CA TYR A 1112 44.95 2.60 -18.18
C TYR A 1112 44.24 2.32 -16.87
N CYS A 1113 42.96 2.01 -16.96
CA CYS A 1113 42.12 1.71 -15.82
C CYS A 1113 41.18 0.58 -16.22
N GLY A 1114 40.81 -0.28 -15.27
CA GLY A 1114 39.83 -1.32 -15.52
C GLY A 1114 39.09 -1.74 -14.27
N ALA A 1115 37.96 -2.41 -14.51
CA ALA A 1115 37.14 -2.98 -13.46
C ALA A 1115 37.12 -4.51 -13.58
N GLU A 1116 37.24 -5.19 -12.44
CA GLU A 1116 37.12 -6.64 -12.30
C GLU A 1116 36.05 -6.97 -11.23
N TYR A 1117 35.49 -8.19 -11.33
CA TYR A 1117 34.75 -8.83 -10.24
C TYR A 1117 33.63 -7.97 -9.63
N ALA A 1118 32.88 -7.27 -10.49
CA ALA A 1118 31.78 -6.34 -10.17
C ALA A 1118 32.16 -5.08 -9.35
N SER A 1119 33.24 -5.12 -8.58
CA SER A 1119 33.45 -4.25 -7.42
C SER A 1119 34.89 -3.75 -7.24
N GLU A 1120 35.85 -4.31 -7.98
CA GLU A 1120 37.26 -3.97 -7.89
C GLU A 1120 37.70 -3.07 -9.05
N CYS A 1121 38.51 -2.06 -8.77
CA CYS A 1121 39.12 -1.21 -9.80
C CYS A 1121 40.65 -1.35 -9.75
N TYR A 1122 41.28 -1.39 -10.92
CA TYR A 1122 42.72 -1.49 -11.09
C TYR A 1122 43.24 -0.44 -12.08
N GLY A 1123 44.48 0.00 -11.91
CA GLY A 1123 45.12 1.03 -12.72
C GLY A 1123 46.54 0.68 -13.15
N SER A 1124 47.01 1.33 -14.21
CA SER A 1124 48.42 1.32 -14.62
C SER A 1124 48.78 2.56 -15.47
N SER A 1125 50.04 2.98 -15.40
CA SER A 1125 50.63 3.97 -16.31
C SER A 1125 51.20 3.32 -17.58
N THR A 1126 51.52 2.02 -17.53
CA THR A 1126 51.96 1.22 -18.68
C THR A 1126 50.81 0.47 -19.33
N ALA A 1127 50.92 0.17 -20.63
CA ALA A 1127 49.92 -0.60 -21.35
C ALA A 1127 49.81 -2.05 -20.83
N PRO A 1128 48.63 -2.70 -20.98
CA PRO A 1128 48.45 -4.14 -20.76
C PRO A 1128 49.52 -4.96 -21.50
N THR A 1129 50.09 -5.95 -20.81
CA THR A 1129 51.11 -6.85 -21.36
C THR A 1129 50.51 -8.05 -22.11
N THR A 1130 49.24 -8.35 -21.87
CA THR A 1130 48.46 -9.38 -22.57
C THR A 1130 47.69 -8.78 -23.76
N SER A 1131 47.30 -9.62 -24.71
CA SER A 1131 46.46 -9.19 -25.84
C SER A 1131 45.01 -9.00 -25.42
N VAL A 1132 44.32 -8.03 -26.03
CA VAL A 1132 42.87 -7.87 -25.88
C VAL A 1132 42.14 -9.10 -26.43
N LEU A 1133 41.07 -9.52 -25.75
CA LEU A 1133 40.23 -10.62 -26.21
C LEU A 1133 39.35 -10.16 -27.38
N SER A 1134 39.23 -10.99 -28.41
CA SER A 1134 38.59 -10.61 -29.68
C SER A 1134 37.05 -10.61 -29.59
N GLY A 1135 36.43 -9.45 -29.78
CA GLY A 1135 34.98 -9.32 -29.92
C GLY A 1135 34.38 -8.18 -29.09
N ASP A 1136 33.07 -8.26 -28.88
CA ASP A 1136 32.36 -7.47 -27.86
C ASP A 1136 32.91 -7.80 -26.46
N PRO A 1137 33.27 -6.81 -25.61
CA PRO A 1137 33.82 -7.08 -24.27
C PRO A 1137 32.93 -7.98 -23.40
N LEU A 1138 31.61 -7.89 -23.55
CA LEU A 1138 30.66 -8.78 -22.87
C LEU A 1138 30.80 -10.24 -23.35
N ALA A 1139 30.98 -10.44 -24.66
CA ALA A 1139 31.20 -11.75 -25.29
C ALA A 1139 32.55 -12.38 -24.92
N ALA A 1140 33.53 -11.56 -24.57
CA ALA A 1140 34.85 -11.99 -24.12
C ALA A 1140 34.91 -12.37 -22.62
N GLY A 1141 33.78 -12.29 -21.91
CA GLY A 1141 33.64 -12.67 -20.50
C GLY A 1141 33.75 -11.52 -19.49
N CYS A 1142 33.77 -10.27 -19.94
CA CYS A 1142 33.68 -9.11 -19.05
C CYS A 1142 32.20 -8.71 -18.85
N ASN A 1143 31.42 -9.62 -18.26
CA ASN A 1143 29.95 -9.60 -18.20
C ASN A 1143 29.36 -9.53 -16.76
N TYR A 1144 30.16 -9.22 -15.73
CA TYR A 1144 29.65 -9.00 -14.38
C TYR A 1144 29.12 -7.57 -14.24
N ALA A 1145 27.95 -7.39 -13.65
CA ALA A 1145 27.37 -6.06 -13.42
C ALA A 1145 28.10 -5.30 -12.29
N CYS A 1146 28.18 -3.97 -12.37
CA CYS A 1146 28.86 -3.14 -11.38
C CYS A 1146 28.09 -3.06 -10.05
N ALA A 1147 28.81 -3.09 -8.93
CA ALA A 1147 28.25 -3.11 -7.58
C ALA A 1147 27.27 -1.96 -7.27
N ALA A 1148 27.53 -0.76 -7.81
CA ALA A 1148 26.65 0.41 -7.72
C ALA A 1148 25.93 0.77 -9.04
N ASN A 1149 26.01 -0.08 -10.07
CA ASN A 1149 25.20 0.07 -11.29
C ASN A 1149 24.96 -1.29 -11.96
N SER A 1150 23.84 -1.93 -11.64
CA SER A 1150 23.46 -3.25 -12.16
C SER A 1150 23.19 -3.28 -13.67
N THR A 1151 23.13 -2.13 -14.36
CA THR A 1151 22.95 -2.04 -15.83
C THR A 1151 24.27 -2.05 -16.61
N GLU A 1152 25.41 -1.97 -15.92
CA GLU A 1152 26.71 -1.69 -16.52
C GLU A 1152 27.78 -2.73 -16.16
N ALA A 1153 28.66 -3.09 -17.09
CA ALA A 1153 29.62 -4.18 -16.90
C ALA A 1153 30.99 -3.76 -16.31
N CYS A 1154 31.33 -4.35 -15.15
CA CYS A 1154 32.58 -4.22 -14.40
C CYS A 1154 33.37 -5.54 -14.38
N GLY A 1155 33.93 -5.92 -15.54
CA GLY A 1155 34.79 -7.11 -15.69
C GLY A 1155 34.04 -8.43 -15.53
N GLY A 1156 34.71 -9.45 -15.00
CA GLY A 1156 34.21 -10.80 -14.79
C GLY A 1156 35.23 -11.66 -14.02
N SER A 1157 34.99 -12.97 -13.90
CA SER A 1157 35.92 -13.87 -13.20
C SER A 1157 37.23 -14.04 -13.96
N SER A 1158 38.34 -13.50 -13.41
CA SER A 1158 39.64 -13.42 -14.10
C SER A 1158 39.57 -12.66 -15.44
N LYS A 1159 38.68 -11.66 -15.54
CA LYS A 1159 38.40 -10.88 -16.76
C LYS A 1159 38.25 -9.40 -16.41
N ILE A 1160 39.11 -8.55 -16.97
CA ILE A 1160 39.12 -7.11 -16.66
C ILE A 1160 38.69 -6.28 -17.86
N THR A 1161 37.68 -5.41 -17.70
CA THR A 1161 37.28 -4.44 -18.72
C THR A 1161 38.25 -3.27 -18.66
N ILE A 1162 39.10 -3.09 -19.67
CA ILE A 1162 40.12 -2.02 -19.67
C ILE A 1162 39.68 -0.84 -20.54
N TYR A 1163 39.99 0.36 -20.04
CA TYR A 1163 39.77 1.67 -20.62
C TYR A 1163 41.10 2.42 -20.72
N ILE A 1164 41.24 3.26 -21.75
CA ILE A 1164 42.39 4.14 -21.95
C ILE A 1164 41.95 5.61 -21.88
N ASN A 1165 42.72 6.42 -21.16
CA ASN A 1165 42.56 7.87 -21.16
C ASN A 1165 43.21 8.44 -22.43
N ASN A 1166 42.39 9.11 -23.27
CA ASN A 1166 42.85 9.78 -24.49
C ASN A 1166 43.25 11.24 -24.26
N GLY A 1167 43.11 11.76 -23.03
CA GLY A 1167 43.81 12.96 -22.58
C GLY A 1167 45.17 12.58 -21.98
N THR A 1168 46.17 13.46 -22.12
CA THR A 1168 47.47 13.29 -21.45
C THR A 1168 47.34 13.26 -19.94
N VAL A 1169 48.27 12.56 -19.29
CA VAL A 1169 48.38 12.45 -17.82
C VAL A 1169 48.51 13.83 -17.18
N VAL A 1170 47.90 13.99 -16.00
CA VAL A 1170 48.06 15.14 -15.10
C VAL A 1170 49.10 14.81 -14.04
#